data_AF-A0A5R9E229-F1
#
_entry.id   AF-A0A5R9E229-F1
#
_cell.length_a   1.000
_cell.length_b   1.000
_cell.length_c   1.000
_cell.angle_alpha   90.00
_cell.angle_beta   90.00
_cell.angle_gamma   90.00
#
_symmetry.space_group_name_H-M   'P 1'
#
loop_
_entity.id
_entity.type
_entity.pdbx_description
1 polymer ?
#
loop_
_entity_poly.entity_id
_entity_poly.type
_entity_poly.pdbx_seq_one_letter_code
_entity_poly.pdbx_strand_id
1 'polypeptide(L)'
;MSTMVDERLRRLRSELDDHSRIADRLGLDLERPLRSLNDGYPENAVALVGKLTEKLLKELWRHHGVEGDPSTKALNDLVKRCRPYIRSSTVLDALEDIRRLRNRSTHDGYDIGDEDGLLAVRRLVDVLVWFTNTGSAALLGGEPDVAPEVARRCEFLAGLYVTLGYRQAKRFVLSPDTVYQLFCRESGMRLEYVELMLSRDADDLSTVLASSGGELLRTRLPKLTRFVVLDEDGGAAPGALHHILGLDFRIVRYDGFVDTIVNLDIHLAELTSAVNPEDPRAAVAAAALTTDPRTGESRTEQCGDAAEVLTRLVRGSANVLVTGRPGSGKSTLLRSLAVNPEIRRFRFYFDLGLKPKDEPFPEYAARLLAPAMTSDRSRAYELFLYLIRSGTALCVLDAVDEGVEVPSPAGFLRLFTDLAAVLSAESAVVMSSRVSFLADSPQVRQLLDSGAGRSEQLVEQMYANGVDPSRVPHFHVVRLAEPEATPLETRLTTALNLPAGKPLADILGAHITRTLAERGQPDLEQRLPAAFGHAFLTDRTVFSLLDIHRQLGANAFTDGRLDRDACVLAPLLRPAGPDHVAFVHTAYQELLAARFLAEPANQDLAADLPGGAFLTEQVRAFLAGMPGSPETDDCVLPAGAYLVGPVERLLIRRVERPVRFDGHAVTVARYRRFLDALDTDGTSEWDHPDQPANATHRPWTDRLRRPDYYENPRYDAHPAICVNWWSAYAFAAFEGKRLPTSLEWEAAARGTDGRLFPWGDTPDSMRVNCADTWVGRPVVTYQAWYRDFAGNTVRRAGATPVDERPGNRSPFGVLDMVGNCWEWTSTILDDPGEAVICGGSYDNPMRAVQTSSKGIYRKRGGSNAVGFRCVEDLDTSGTEEAPA
;
A
#
# COMPACT_ATOMS: atom_id res chain seq x y z
N MET A 1 -40.02 -12.86 -27.19
CA MET A 1 -38.75 -12.15 -27.37
C MET A 1 -38.98 -10.86 -28.15
N SER A 2 -38.30 -9.76 -27.78
CA SER A 2 -38.40 -8.46 -28.44
C SER A 2 -37.63 -8.46 -29.77
N THR A 3 -38.08 -7.71 -30.79
CA THR A 3 -37.41 -7.58 -32.10
C THR A 3 -35.94 -7.13 -31.99
N MET A 4 -35.57 -6.44 -30.91
CA MET A 4 -34.20 -6.04 -30.61
C MET A 4 -33.29 -7.22 -30.20
N VAL A 5 -33.84 -8.24 -29.53
CA VAL A 5 -33.09 -9.45 -29.13
C VAL A 5 -32.77 -10.30 -30.36
N ASP A 6 -33.71 -10.43 -31.29
CA ASP A 6 -33.52 -11.18 -32.54
C ASP A 6 -32.44 -10.58 -33.45
N GLU A 7 -32.31 -9.25 -33.46
CA GLU A 7 -31.26 -8.56 -34.21
C GLU A 7 -29.87 -8.73 -33.56
N ARG A 8 -29.80 -8.67 -32.23
CA ARG A 8 -28.56 -8.95 -31.48
C ARG A 8 -28.10 -10.40 -31.67
N LEU A 9 -29.02 -11.36 -31.62
CA LEU A 9 -28.73 -12.78 -31.85
C LEU A 9 -28.19 -13.03 -33.28
N ARG A 10 -28.81 -12.41 -34.30
CA ARG A 10 -28.30 -12.49 -35.69
C ARG A 10 -26.89 -11.92 -35.82
N ARG A 11 -26.60 -10.80 -35.15
CA ARG A 11 -25.26 -10.21 -35.15
C ARG A 11 -24.24 -11.12 -34.47
N LEU A 12 -24.56 -11.66 -33.29
CA LEU A 12 -23.67 -12.57 -32.56
C LEU A 12 -23.40 -13.87 -33.35
N ARG A 13 -24.39 -14.39 -34.08
CA ARG A 13 -24.18 -15.53 -34.98
C ARG A 13 -23.12 -15.22 -36.02
N SER A 14 -23.26 -14.10 -36.73
CA SER A 14 -22.28 -13.67 -37.74
C SER A 14 -20.88 -13.48 -37.14
N GLU A 15 -20.77 -12.96 -35.92
CA GLU A 15 -19.47 -12.80 -35.25
C GLU A 15 -18.87 -14.15 -34.82
N LEU A 16 -19.67 -15.15 -34.44
CA LEU A 16 -19.17 -16.48 -34.08
C LEU A 16 -18.69 -17.29 -35.29
N ASP A 17 -19.32 -17.10 -36.46
CA ASP A 17 -18.93 -17.78 -37.71
C ASP A 17 -17.49 -17.44 -38.13
N ASP A 18 -17.03 -16.22 -37.81
CA ASP A 18 -15.65 -15.75 -38.04
C ASP A 18 -14.60 -16.56 -37.23
N HIS A 19 -15.03 -17.38 -36.27
CA HIS A 19 -14.18 -18.17 -35.38
C HIS A 19 -14.26 -19.69 -35.62
N SER A 20 -14.82 -20.11 -36.75
CA SER A 20 -14.98 -21.53 -37.18
C SER A 20 -13.68 -22.35 -37.10
N ARG A 21 -12.51 -21.79 -37.43
CA ARG A 21 -11.22 -22.49 -37.35
C ARG A 21 -10.89 -22.99 -35.94
N ILE A 22 -11.21 -22.20 -34.90
CA ILE A 22 -11.06 -22.61 -33.50
C ILE A 22 -12.07 -23.70 -33.17
N ALA A 23 -13.31 -23.55 -33.66
CA ALA A 23 -14.38 -24.50 -33.43
C ALA A 23 -14.06 -25.89 -34.01
N ASP A 24 -13.62 -25.95 -35.25
CA ASP A 24 -13.28 -27.19 -35.96
C ASP A 24 -12.13 -27.92 -35.26
N ARG A 25 -11.07 -27.17 -34.90
CA ARG A 25 -9.89 -27.75 -34.24
C ARG A 25 -10.22 -28.34 -32.87
N LEU A 26 -11.04 -27.65 -32.08
CA LEU A 26 -11.35 -28.04 -30.71
C LEU A 26 -12.66 -28.84 -30.58
N GLY A 27 -13.33 -29.13 -31.69
CA GLY A 27 -14.64 -29.80 -31.73
C GLY A 27 -15.68 -29.04 -30.90
N LEU A 28 -15.83 -27.74 -31.16
CA LEU A 28 -16.80 -26.85 -30.49
C LEU A 28 -18.01 -26.59 -31.38
N ASP A 29 -19.18 -26.51 -30.75
CA ASP A 29 -20.42 -26.04 -31.38
C ASP A 29 -20.71 -24.65 -30.81
N LEU A 30 -20.22 -23.61 -31.51
CA LEU A 30 -20.33 -22.22 -31.06
C LEU A 30 -21.76 -21.67 -31.20
N GLU A 31 -22.61 -22.27 -32.03
CA GLU A 31 -24.00 -21.83 -32.20
C GLU A 31 -24.95 -22.36 -31.12
N ARG A 32 -24.54 -23.41 -30.40
CA ARG A 32 -25.38 -24.05 -29.39
C ARG A 32 -25.89 -23.11 -28.29
N PRO A 33 -25.08 -22.18 -27.73
CA PRO A 33 -25.57 -21.18 -26.79
C PRO A 33 -26.65 -20.26 -27.39
N LEU A 34 -26.50 -19.84 -28.66
CA LEU A 34 -27.47 -18.97 -29.33
C LEU A 34 -28.81 -19.68 -29.55
N ARG A 35 -28.80 -20.97 -29.90
CA ARG A 35 -30.03 -21.78 -29.98
C ARG A 35 -30.72 -21.86 -28.62
N SER A 36 -29.97 -22.09 -27.56
CA SER A 36 -30.51 -22.11 -26.20
C SER A 36 -31.18 -20.79 -25.79
N LEU A 37 -30.60 -19.64 -26.18
CA LEU A 37 -31.22 -18.33 -25.96
C LEU A 37 -32.51 -18.17 -26.76
N ASN A 38 -32.49 -18.57 -28.04
CA ASN A 38 -33.67 -18.51 -28.90
C ASN A 38 -34.81 -19.41 -28.41
N ASP A 39 -34.46 -20.52 -27.74
CA ASP A 39 -35.41 -21.45 -27.14
C ASP A 39 -35.92 -20.97 -25.75
N GLY A 40 -35.45 -19.82 -25.26
CA GLY A 40 -35.88 -19.24 -23.98
C GLY A 40 -35.18 -19.83 -22.75
N TYR A 41 -34.00 -20.40 -22.91
CA TYR A 41 -33.20 -21.01 -21.82
C TYR A 41 -31.84 -20.29 -21.66
N PRO A 42 -31.82 -19.07 -21.09
CA PRO A 42 -30.59 -18.31 -20.91
C PRO A 42 -29.59 -18.94 -19.92
N GLU A 43 -30.07 -19.64 -18.90
CA GLU A 43 -29.24 -20.40 -17.95
C GLU A 43 -28.46 -21.53 -18.64
N ASN A 44 -29.10 -22.22 -19.59
CA ASN A 44 -28.46 -23.24 -20.41
C ASN A 44 -27.42 -22.61 -21.35
N ALA A 45 -27.69 -21.43 -21.90
CA ALA A 45 -26.72 -20.69 -22.71
C ALA A 45 -25.47 -20.31 -21.90
N VAL A 46 -25.64 -19.76 -20.69
CA VAL A 46 -24.53 -19.45 -19.76
C VAL A 46 -23.72 -20.71 -19.42
N ALA A 47 -24.38 -21.83 -19.12
CA ALA A 47 -23.70 -23.09 -18.83
C ALA A 47 -22.90 -23.63 -20.03
N LEU A 48 -23.44 -23.50 -21.25
CA LEU A 48 -22.75 -23.89 -22.48
C LEU A 48 -21.55 -23.00 -22.77
N VAL A 49 -21.68 -21.68 -22.62
CA VAL A 49 -20.57 -20.73 -22.71
C VAL A 49 -19.47 -21.09 -21.72
N GLY A 50 -19.83 -21.42 -20.47
CA GLY A 50 -18.88 -21.90 -19.47
C GLY A 50 -18.11 -23.14 -19.91
N LYS A 51 -18.77 -24.14 -20.50
CA LYS A 51 -18.14 -25.37 -21.02
C LYS A 51 -17.23 -25.11 -22.23
N LEU A 52 -17.65 -24.23 -23.14
CA LEU A 52 -16.82 -23.82 -24.27
C LEU A 52 -15.54 -23.14 -23.77
N THR A 53 -15.69 -22.21 -22.83
CA THR A 53 -14.57 -21.49 -22.20
C THR A 53 -13.60 -22.43 -21.49
N GLU A 54 -14.09 -23.43 -20.74
CA GLU A 54 -13.23 -24.46 -20.14
C GLU A 54 -12.38 -25.20 -21.19
N LYS A 55 -12.96 -25.56 -22.34
CA LYS A 55 -12.21 -26.23 -23.40
C LYS A 55 -11.11 -25.34 -23.97
N LEU A 56 -11.38 -24.05 -24.20
CA LEU A 56 -10.37 -23.08 -24.66
C LEU A 56 -9.22 -23.00 -23.65
N LEU A 57 -9.53 -22.84 -22.36
CA LEU A 57 -8.52 -22.71 -21.30
C LEU A 57 -7.73 -24.00 -21.07
N LYS A 58 -8.37 -25.17 -21.18
CA LYS A 58 -7.66 -26.47 -21.12
C LYS A 58 -6.62 -26.60 -22.23
N GLU A 59 -6.90 -26.09 -23.42
CA GLU A 59 -5.93 -26.10 -24.51
C GLU A 59 -4.80 -25.09 -24.26
N LEU A 60 -5.13 -23.88 -23.80
CA LEU A 60 -4.15 -22.87 -23.40
C LEU A 60 -3.21 -23.40 -22.30
N TRP A 61 -3.74 -24.10 -21.31
CA TRP A 61 -2.99 -24.75 -20.24
C TRP A 61 -1.96 -25.74 -20.78
N ARG A 62 -2.38 -26.61 -21.71
CA ARG A 62 -1.49 -27.60 -22.34
C ARG A 62 -0.42 -26.92 -23.19
N HIS A 63 -0.80 -25.91 -23.96
CA HIS A 63 0.12 -25.18 -24.83
C HIS A 63 1.26 -24.53 -24.04
N HIS A 64 0.96 -23.93 -22.89
CA HIS A 64 1.96 -23.29 -22.04
C HIS A 64 2.64 -24.23 -21.03
N GLY A 65 2.35 -25.54 -21.07
CA GLY A 65 2.99 -26.53 -20.20
C GLY A 65 2.74 -26.28 -18.71
N VAL A 66 1.57 -25.75 -18.35
CA VAL A 66 1.23 -25.43 -16.97
C VAL A 66 1.17 -26.71 -16.14
N GLU A 67 1.77 -26.70 -14.95
CA GLU A 67 1.88 -27.89 -14.10
C GLU A 67 0.50 -28.45 -13.70
N GLY A 68 0.36 -29.78 -13.74
CA GLY A 68 -0.85 -30.52 -13.35
C GLY A 68 -1.80 -30.84 -14.51
N ASP A 69 -2.79 -31.70 -14.25
CA ASP A 69 -3.78 -32.10 -15.25
C ASP A 69 -4.98 -31.14 -15.29
N PRO A 70 -5.19 -30.38 -16.40
CA PRO A 70 -6.31 -29.45 -16.53
C PRO A 70 -7.67 -30.14 -16.67
N SER A 71 -7.73 -31.44 -16.95
CA SER A 71 -9.00 -32.17 -17.14
C SER A 71 -9.85 -32.20 -15.86
N THR A 72 -9.18 -32.25 -14.71
CA THR A 72 -9.77 -32.35 -13.36
C THR A 72 -10.13 -31.00 -12.75
N LYS A 73 -9.83 -29.89 -13.44
CA LYS A 73 -9.94 -28.54 -12.91
C LYS A 73 -11.25 -27.88 -13.32
N ALA A 74 -11.86 -27.19 -12.35
CA ALA A 74 -13.03 -26.35 -12.61
C ALA A 74 -12.63 -25.09 -13.38
N LEU A 75 -13.61 -24.42 -14.02
CA LEU A 75 -13.37 -23.16 -14.75
C LEU A 75 -12.62 -22.12 -13.92
N ASN A 76 -12.90 -22.03 -12.62
CA ASN A 76 -12.19 -21.10 -11.74
C ASN A 76 -10.68 -21.36 -11.71
N ASP A 77 -10.28 -22.62 -11.50
CA ASP A 77 -8.88 -23.03 -11.49
C ASP A 77 -8.21 -22.84 -12.87
N LEU A 78 -8.94 -23.13 -13.95
CA LEU A 78 -8.47 -22.95 -15.32
C LEU A 78 -8.20 -21.47 -15.63
N VAL A 79 -9.16 -20.58 -15.35
CA VAL A 79 -8.99 -19.13 -15.52
C VAL A 79 -7.78 -18.68 -14.71
N LYS A 80 -7.69 -19.08 -13.45
CA LYS A 80 -6.60 -18.71 -12.54
C LYS A 80 -5.22 -19.10 -13.06
N ARG A 81 -5.04 -20.34 -13.51
CA ARG A 81 -3.71 -20.84 -13.95
C ARG A 81 -3.34 -20.44 -15.37
N CYS A 82 -4.32 -20.20 -16.25
CA CYS A 82 -4.07 -19.74 -17.62
C CYS A 82 -3.91 -18.22 -17.72
N ARG A 83 -4.43 -17.46 -16.75
CA ARG A 83 -4.35 -16.00 -16.68
C ARG A 83 -2.95 -15.42 -16.95
N PRO A 84 -1.83 -15.97 -16.43
CA PRO A 84 -0.49 -15.44 -16.69
C PRO A 84 -0.13 -15.35 -18.18
N TYR A 85 -0.76 -16.16 -19.02
CA TYR A 85 -0.47 -16.25 -20.45
C TYR A 85 -1.43 -15.43 -21.32
N ILE A 86 -2.38 -14.71 -20.70
CA ILE A 86 -3.36 -13.87 -21.39
C ILE A 86 -3.01 -12.40 -21.15
N ARG A 87 -2.54 -11.72 -22.21
CA ARG A 87 -2.05 -10.33 -22.13
C ARG A 87 -3.18 -9.29 -22.18
N SER A 88 -4.28 -9.61 -22.87
CA SER A 88 -5.41 -8.69 -23.09
C SER A 88 -6.30 -8.54 -21.85
N SER A 89 -6.50 -7.30 -21.39
CA SER A 89 -7.48 -6.96 -20.35
C SER A 89 -8.89 -7.37 -20.75
N THR A 90 -9.30 -7.06 -21.99
CA THR A 90 -10.61 -7.40 -22.52
C THR A 90 -10.91 -8.90 -22.42
N VAL A 91 -9.93 -9.76 -22.71
CA VAL A 91 -10.08 -11.22 -22.61
C VAL A 91 -10.18 -11.64 -21.15
N LEU A 92 -9.35 -11.09 -20.27
CA LEU A 92 -9.40 -11.40 -18.84
C LEU A 92 -10.72 -10.99 -18.20
N ASP A 93 -11.24 -9.81 -18.55
CA ASP A 93 -12.53 -9.31 -18.06
C ASP A 93 -13.68 -10.16 -18.61
N ALA A 94 -13.61 -10.57 -19.88
CA ALA A 94 -14.58 -11.48 -20.48
C ALA A 94 -14.59 -12.85 -19.79
N LEU A 95 -13.42 -13.43 -19.50
CA LEU A 95 -13.31 -14.70 -18.76
C LEU A 95 -13.86 -14.59 -17.34
N GLU A 96 -13.64 -13.45 -16.68
CA GLU A 96 -14.15 -13.17 -15.35
C GLU A 96 -15.68 -13.03 -15.34
N ASP A 97 -16.24 -12.29 -16.30
CA ASP A 97 -17.69 -12.16 -16.48
C ASP A 97 -18.34 -13.52 -16.75
N ILE A 98 -17.75 -14.35 -17.62
CA ILE A 98 -18.22 -15.72 -17.88
C ILE A 98 -18.19 -16.57 -16.60
N ARG A 99 -17.10 -16.49 -15.82
CA ARG A 99 -16.97 -17.18 -14.53
C ARG A 99 -18.07 -16.74 -13.56
N ARG A 100 -18.26 -15.44 -13.41
CA ARG A 100 -19.26 -14.84 -12.51
C ARG A 100 -20.68 -15.26 -12.89
N LEU A 101 -21.04 -15.15 -14.16
CA LEU A 101 -22.36 -15.54 -14.66
C LEU A 101 -22.64 -17.03 -14.43
N ARG A 102 -21.64 -17.90 -14.67
CA ARG A 102 -21.77 -19.33 -14.41
C ARG A 102 -21.91 -19.67 -12.92
N ASN A 103 -21.19 -18.99 -12.03
CA ASN A 103 -21.32 -19.21 -10.60
C ASN A 103 -22.72 -18.80 -10.12
N ARG A 104 -23.21 -17.65 -10.57
CA ARG A 104 -24.57 -17.17 -10.27
C ARG A 104 -25.64 -18.14 -10.75
N SER A 105 -25.49 -18.70 -11.96
CA SER A 105 -26.46 -19.66 -12.51
C SER A 105 -26.48 -21.01 -11.80
N THR A 106 -25.50 -21.31 -10.94
CA THR A 106 -25.36 -22.63 -10.30
C THR A 106 -25.57 -22.63 -8.79
N HIS A 107 -25.30 -21.52 -8.08
CA HIS A 107 -25.24 -21.54 -6.60
C HIS A 107 -26.03 -20.43 -5.90
N ASP A 108 -26.38 -19.32 -6.57
CA ASP A 108 -26.85 -18.11 -5.87
C ASP A 108 -28.39 -17.94 -5.85
N GLY A 109 -29.15 -18.88 -6.41
CA GLY A 109 -30.62 -18.77 -6.52
C GLY A 109 -31.10 -17.57 -7.36
N TYR A 110 -30.18 -16.94 -8.11
CA TYR A 110 -30.44 -15.78 -8.95
C TYR A 110 -31.08 -16.21 -10.28
N ASP A 111 -32.17 -15.55 -10.67
CA ASP A 111 -32.86 -15.83 -11.94
C ASP A 111 -32.07 -15.24 -13.11
N ILE A 112 -31.58 -16.10 -13.99
CA ILE A 112 -30.74 -15.71 -15.14
C ILE A 112 -31.66 -15.21 -16.25
N GLY A 113 -31.51 -13.94 -16.64
CA GLY A 113 -32.30 -13.35 -17.71
C GLY A 113 -31.67 -13.51 -19.10
N ASP A 114 -32.45 -13.22 -20.15
CA ASP A 114 -31.97 -13.20 -21.55
C ASP A 114 -30.73 -12.29 -21.74
N GLU A 115 -30.67 -11.16 -21.04
CA GLU A 115 -29.53 -10.24 -21.11
C GLU A 115 -28.25 -10.83 -20.48
N ASP A 116 -28.35 -11.62 -19.41
CA ASP A 116 -27.20 -12.33 -18.83
C ASP A 116 -26.67 -13.39 -19.81
N GLY A 117 -27.57 -14.09 -20.50
CA GLY A 117 -27.23 -15.06 -21.54
C GLY A 117 -26.59 -14.41 -22.77
N LEU A 118 -27.14 -13.29 -23.26
CA LEU A 118 -26.55 -12.50 -24.34
C LEU A 118 -25.17 -11.95 -23.96
N LEU A 119 -25.01 -11.46 -22.72
CA LEU A 119 -23.72 -11.00 -22.20
C LEU A 119 -22.70 -12.13 -22.20
N ALA A 120 -23.06 -13.33 -21.70
CA ALA A 120 -22.17 -14.49 -21.71
C ALA A 120 -21.68 -14.83 -23.12
N VAL A 121 -22.57 -14.87 -24.12
CA VAL A 121 -22.19 -15.14 -25.52
C VAL A 121 -21.31 -14.02 -26.07
N ARG A 122 -21.62 -12.75 -25.77
CA ARG A 122 -20.77 -11.63 -26.20
C ARG A 122 -19.37 -11.71 -25.60
N ARG A 123 -19.24 -12.07 -24.33
CA ARG A 123 -17.93 -12.29 -23.68
C ARG A 123 -17.17 -13.45 -24.31
N LEU A 124 -17.86 -14.53 -24.70
CA LEU A 124 -17.21 -15.60 -25.45
C LEU A 124 -16.66 -15.11 -26.80
N VAL A 125 -17.42 -14.27 -27.52
CA VAL A 125 -16.94 -13.62 -28.74
C VAL A 125 -15.70 -12.77 -28.45
N ASP A 126 -15.71 -11.93 -27.41
CA ASP A 126 -14.55 -11.11 -27.04
C ASP A 126 -13.27 -11.95 -26.81
N VAL A 127 -13.41 -13.13 -26.19
CA VAL A 127 -12.31 -14.11 -26.03
C VAL A 127 -11.85 -14.65 -27.39
N LEU A 128 -12.76 -15.13 -28.23
CA LEU A 128 -12.44 -15.74 -29.53
C LEU A 128 -11.80 -14.74 -30.50
N VAL A 129 -12.33 -13.51 -30.56
CA VAL A 129 -11.83 -12.40 -31.38
C VAL A 129 -10.34 -12.17 -31.13
N TRP A 130 -9.92 -12.18 -29.86
CA TRP A 130 -8.52 -11.99 -29.53
C TRP A 130 -7.66 -13.11 -30.10
N PHE A 131 -7.97 -14.38 -29.81
CA PHE A 131 -7.16 -15.52 -30.28
C PHE A 131 -7.11 -15.63 -31.80
N THR A 132 -8.23 -15.34 -32.49
CA THR A 132 -8.28 -15.31 -33.95
C THR A 132 -7.42 -14.17 -34.51
N ASN A 133 -7.58 -12.94 -34.01
CA ASN A 133 -6.89 -11.77 -34.56
C ASN A 133 -5.41 -11.69 -34.20
N THR A 134 -4.97 -12.31 -33.11
CA THR A 134 -3.55 -12.40 -32.78
C THR A 134 -2.86 -13.56 -33.51
N GLY A 135 -3.63 -14.50 -34.04
CA GLY A 135 -3.11 -15.75 -34.62
C GLY A 135 -2.42 -16.61 -33.57
N SER A 136 -2.94 -16.62 -32.34
CA SER A 136 -2.32 -17.32 -31.22
C SER A 136 -2.24 -18.82 -31.47
N ALA A 137 -1.02 -19.35 -31.40
CA ALA A 137 -0.76 -20.77 -31.63
C ALA A 137 -1.45 -21.68 -30.59
N ALA A 138 -1.75 -21.12 -29.41
CA ALA A 138 -2.38 -21.85 -28.31
C ALA A 138 -3.71 -22.49 -28.71
N LEU A 139 -4.57 -21.77 -29.45
CA LEU A 139 -5.87 -22.28 -29.86
C LEU A 139 -5.92 -22.69 -31.33
N LEU A 140 -5.03 -22.16 -32.17
CA LEU A 140 -5.04 -22.43 -33.61
C LEU A 140 -4.11 -23.58 -34.02
N GLY A 141 -3.20 -24.01 -33.15
CA GLY A 141 -2.28 -25.13 -33.40
C GLY A 141 -0.96 -24.76 -34.07
N GLY A 142 -0.59 -23.48 -34.06
CA GLY A 142 0.57 -22.95 -34.77
C GLY A 142 0.37 -22.83 -36.29
N GLU A 143 1.33 -22.19 -36.95
CA GLU A 143 1.42 -22.12 -38.40
C GLU A 143 2.66 -22.93 -38.82
N PRO A 144 2.51 -24.04 -39.56
CA PRO A 144 3.63 -24.93 -39.88
C PRO A 144 4.70 -24.26 -40.75
N ASP A 145 4.32 -23.21 -41.49
CA ASP A 145 5.16 -22.51 -42.45
C ASP A 145 5.74 -21.20 -41.90
N VAL A 146 5.73 -20.97 -40.57
CA VAL A 146 6.29 -19.76 -39.93
C VAL A 146 7.25 -20.14 -38.82
N ALA A 147 8.42 -19.50 -38.78
CA ALA A 147 9.38 -19.69 -37.72
C ALA A 147 8.78 -19.30 -36.35
N PRO A 148 8.99 -20.11 -35.28
CA PRO A 148 8.33 -19.89 -33.98
C PRO A 148 8.55 -18.49 -33.38
N GLU A 149 9.73 -17.91 -33.59
CA GLU A 149 10.05 -16.57 -33.10
C GLU A 149 9.31 -15.46 -33.84
N VAL A 150 9.22 -15.55 -35.17
CA VAL A 150 8.45 -14.62 -36.02
C VAL A 150 6.96 -14.72 -35.68
N ALA A 151 6.46 -15.92 -35.42
CA ALA A 151 5.08 -16.13 -34.96
C ALA A 151 4.80 -15.43 -33.61
N ARG A 152 5.69 -15.58 -32.61
CA ARG A 152 5.55 -14.90 -31.30
C ARG A 152 5.55 -13.37 -31.43
N ARG A 153 6.40 -12.83 -32.30
CA ARG A 153 6.47 -11.39 -32.58
C ARG A 153 5.23 -10.87 -33.31
N CYS A 154 4.73 -11.64 -34.29
CA CYS A 154 3.46 -11.33 -34.95
C CYS A 154 2.31 -11.29 -33.95
N GLU A 155 2.23 -12.27 -33.05
CA GLU A 155 1.22 -12.33 -31.99
C GLU A 155 1.31 -11.11 -31.06
N PHE A 156 2.52 -10.69 -30.68
CA PHE A 156 2.74 -9.48 -29.89
C PHE A 156 2.24 -8.22 -30.62
N LEU A 157 2.67 -8.00 -31.87
CA LEU A 157 2.26 -6.82 -32.65
C LEU A 157 0.76 -6.82 -32.95
N ALA A 158 0.18 -7.97 -33.24
CA ALA A 158 -1.26 -8.09 -33.45
C ALA A 158 -2.03 -7.80 -32.15
N GLY A 159 -1.58 -8.34 -31.01
CA GLY A 159 -2.17 -8.07 -29.71
C GLY A 159 -2.09 -6.58 -29.32
N LEU A 160 -0.99 -5.92 -29.67
CA LEU A 160 -0.80 -4.47 -29.51
C LEU A 160 -1.86 -3.67 -30.28
N TYR A 161 -2.04 -3.94 -31.58
CA TYR A 161 -3.04 -3.23 -32.39
C TYR A 161 -4.48 -3.56 -32.01
N VAL A 162 -4.77 -4.80 -31.60
CA VAL A 162 -6.07 -5.15 -31.02
C VAL A 162 -6.35 -4.36 -29.75
N THR A 163 -5.34 -4.16 -28.90
CA THR A 163 -5.43 -3.32 -27.69
C THR A 163 -5.72 -1.86 -28.05
N LEU A 164 -5.13 -1.36 -29.13
CA LEU A 164 -5.42 -0.04 -29.71
C LEU A 164 -6.77 0.02 -30.45
N GLY A 165 -7.60 -1.03 -30.40
CA GLY A 165 -8.94 -1.06 -30.97
C GLY A 165 -9.00 -1.37 -32.47
N TYR A 166 -7.91 -1.87 -33.07
CA TYR A 166 -7.92 -2.35 -34.44
C TYR A 166 -8.40 -3.80 -34.52
N ARG A 167 -8.92 -4.20 -35.68
CA ARG A 167 -9.22 -5.59 -36.04
C ARG A 167 -8.27 -6.05 -37.14
N GLN A 168 -7.90 -7.32 -37.13
CA GLN A 168 -7.07 -7.90 -38.18
C GLN A 168 -7.93 -8.13 -39.44
N ALA A 169 -7.62 -7.42 -40.51
CA ALA A 169 -8.34 -7.50 -41.78
C ALA A 169 -7.76 -8.59 -42.70
N LYS A 170 -6.42 -8.71 -42.75
CA LYS A 170 -5.71 -9.73 -43.54
C LYS A 170 -4.41 -10.13 -42.86
N ARG A 171 -4.00 -11.39 -43.05
CA ARG A 171 -2.71 -11.94 -42.67
C ARG A 171 -2.22 -12.87 -43.77
N PHE A 172 -0.97 -12.72 -44.21
CA PHE A 172 -0.34 -13.58 -45.21
C PHE A 172 1.04 -14.01 -44.73
N VAL A 173 1.33 -15.30 -44.82
CA VAL A 173 2.69 -15.83 -44.67
C VAL A 173 3.34 -15.79 -46.05
N LEU A 174 4.42 -15.02 -46.18
CA LEU A 174 5.11 -14.82 -47.46
C LEU A 174 6.35 -15.73 -47.57
N SER A 175 6.97 -16.01 -46.43
CA SER A 175 8.04 -16.99 -46.24
C SER A 175 8.01 -17.47 -44.78
N PRO A 176 8.82 -18.48 -44.38
CA PRO A 176 8.99 -18.84 -42.99
C PRO A 176 9.40 -17.70 -42.07
N ASP A 177 10.04 -16.67 -42.62
CA ASP A 177 10.63 -15.58 -41.87
C ASP A 177 9.93 -14.23 -42.11
N THR A 178 9.00 -14.14 -43.06
CA THR A 178 8.28 -12.91 -43.43
C THR A 178 6.76 -13.07 -43.39
N VAL A 179 6.10 -12.23 -42.60
CA VAL A 179 4.64 -12.21 -42.42
C VAL A 179 4.09 -10.80 -42.65
N TYR A 180 3.04 -10.73 -43.46
CA TYR A 180 2.26 -9.52 -43.72
C TYR A 180 0.99 -9.50 -42.86
N GLN A 181 0.69 -8.34 -42.27
CA GLN A 181 -0.52 -8.12 -41.48
C GLN A 181 -1.16 -6.76 -41.83
N LEU A 182 -2.47 -6.76 -42.06
CA LEU A 182 -3.28 -5.56 -42.28
C LEU A 182 -4.30 -5.43 -41.17
N PHE A 183 -4.32 -4.27 -40.54
CA PHE A 183 -5.26 -3.92 -39.48
C PHE A 183 -6.17 -2.79 -39.94
N CYS A 184 -7.41 -2.80 -39.49
CA CYS A 184 -8.37 -1.72 -39.73
C CYS A 184 -9.11 -1.31 -38.46
N ARG A 185 -9.49 -0.04 -38.38
CA ARG A 185 -10.30 0.51 -37.30
C ARG A 185 -11.25 1.56 -37.85
N GLU A 186 -12.46 1.59 -37.30
CA GLU A 186 -13.43 2.66 -37.54
C GLU A 186 -13.25 3.74 -36.46
N SER A 187 -12.95 4.96 -36.90
CA SER A 187 -12.76 6.14 -36.04
C SER A 187 -13.71 7.24 -36.51
N GLY A 188 -14.89 7.31 -35.88
CA GLY A 188 -16.00 8.14 -36.35
C GLY A 188 -16.47 7.71 -37.74
N MET A 189 -16.38 8.59 -38.73
CA MET A 189 -16.70 8.28 -40.15
C MET A 189 -15.47 7.86 -40.98
N ARG A 190 -14.28 7.75 -40.38
CA ARG A 190 -13.04 7.40 -41.09
C ARG A 190 -12.65 5.96 -40.82
N LEU A 191 -12.16 5.29 -41.87
CA LEU A 191 -11.49 4.00 -41.77
C LEU A 191 -9.99 4.23 -41.73
N GLU A 192 -9.36 3.76 -40.66
CA GLU A 192 -7.91 3.80 -40.47
C GLU A 192 -7.32 2.44 -40.80
N TYR A 193 -6.22 2.42 -41.55
CA TYR A 193 -5.51 1.19 -41.92
C TYR A 193 -4.06 1.24 -41.46
N VAL A 194 -3.60 0.12 -40.91
CA VAL A 194 -2.19 -0.09 -40.55
C VAL A 194 -1.68 -1.35 -41.23
N GLU A 195 -0.59 -1.18 -41.96
CA GLU A 195 0.07 -2.24 -42.73
C GLU A 195 1.42 -2.56 -42.09
N LEU A 196 1.61 -3.81 -41.66
CA LEU A 196 2.83 -4.30 -41.03
C LEU A 196 3.42 -5.44 -41.87
N MET A 197 4.71 -5.33 -42.17
CA MET A 197 5.48 -6.41 -42.75
C MET A 197 6.61 -6.76 -41.80
N LEU A 198 6.48 -7.87 -41.08
CA LEU A 198 7.50 -8.37 -40.16
C LEU A 198 8.40 -9.35 -40.90
N SER A 199 9.70 -9.14 -40.85
CA SER A 199 10.69 -10.06 -41.39
C SER A 199 11.85 -10.27 -40.40
N ARG A 200 12.48 -11.45 -40.42
CA ARG A 200 13.71 -11.70 -39.63
C ARG A 200 14.85 -10.81 -40.12
N ASP A 201 15.06 -10.72 -41.42
CA ASP A 201 16.15 -9.95 -41.98
C ASP A 201 15.79 -9.27 -43.30
N ALA A 202 16.63 -8.33 -43.72
CA ALA A 202 16.42 -7.56 -44.94
C ALA A 202 16.57 -8.39 -46.22
N ASP A 203 17.28 -9.52 -46.18
CA ASP A 203 17.62 -10.32 -47.35
C ASP A 203 16.46 -11.23 -47.74
N ASP A 204 15.80 -11.87 -46.77
CA ASP A 204 14.56 -12.63 -46.98
C ASP A 204 13.47 -11.70 -47.52
N LEU A 205 13.30 -10.53 -46.91
CA LEU A 205 12.34 -9.54 -47.38
C LEU A 205 12.62 -9.09 -48.82
N SER A 206 13.88 -8.84 -49.17
CA SER A 206 14.28 -8.47 -50.53
C SER A 206 13.97 -9.59 -51.54
N THR A 207 14.13 -10.85 -51.15
CA THR A 207 13.81 -12.02 -51.97
C THR A 207 12.30 -12.15 -52.20
N VAL A 208 11.50 -11.95 -51.15
CA VAL A 208 10.03 -11.92 -51.23
C VAL A 208 9.55 -10.77 -52.12
N LEU A 209 10.17 -9.60 -52.03
CA LEU A 209 9.87 -8.44 -52.88
C LEU A 209 10.27 -8.64 -54.35
N ALA A 210 11.44 -9.22 -54.60
CA ALA A 210 11.92 -9.50 -55.96
C ALA A 210 11.01 -10.52 -56.68
N SER A 211 10.58 -11.57 -55.97
CA SER A 211 9.69 -12.60 -56.53
C SER A 211 8.26 -12.08 -56.81
N SER A 212 7.83 -11.03 -56.12
CA SER A 212 6.54 -10.35 -56.34
C SER A 212 6.62 -9.17 -57.33
N GLY A 213 7.79 -8.91 -57.93
CA GLY A 213 7.99 -7.81 -58.88
C GLY A 213 7.95 -6.42 -58.22
N GLY A 214 8.22 -6.32 -56.92
CA GLY A 214 8.20 -5.07 -56.15
C GLY A 214 6.79 -4.55 -55.80
N GLU A 215 5.72 -5.16 -56.28
CA GLU A 215 4.33 -4.80 -55.94
C GLU A 215 3.74 -5.82 -54.94
N LEU A 216 4.03 -5.63 -53.65
CA LEU A 216 3.37 -6.37 -52.58
C LEU A 216 1.98 -5.74 -52.32
N LEU A 217 0.97 -6.31 -52.99
CA LEU A 217 -0.47 -6.05 -52.84
C LEU A 217 -0.97 -4.67 -53.33
N ARG A 218 -1.72 -4.66 -54.45
CA ARG A 218 -2.48 -3.49 -54.94
C ARG A 218 -3.69 -3.18 -54.06
N THR A 219 -3.51 -2.48 -52.95
CA THR A 219 -4.63 -1.99 -52.14
C THR A 219 -4.98 -0.53 -52.52
N ARG A 220 -6.27 -0.26 -52.77
CA ARG A 220 -6.80 1.10 -53.04
C ARG A 220 -7.25 1.81 -51.75
N LEU A 221 -6.85 1.29 -50.59
CA LEU A 221 -7.30 1.77 -49.28
C LEU A 221 -6.51 3.03 -48.88
N PRO A 222 -7.14 4.03 -48.23
CA PRO A 222 -6.46 5.24 -47.79
C PRO A 222 -5.32 4.89 -46.81
N LYS A 223 -4.09 5.21 -47.20
CA LYS A 223 -2.83 4.79 -46.56
C LYS A 223 -2.47 5.74 -45.43
N LEU A 224 -2.60 5.31 -44.17
CA LEU A 224 -2.31 6.17 -43.00
C LEU A 224 -0.99 5.79 -42.32
N THR A 225 -0.65 4.49 -42.20
CA THR A 225 0.64 4.07 -41.63
C THR A 225 1.12 2.72 -42.18
N ARG A 226 2.38 2.65 -42.67
CA ARG A 226 3.01 1.45 -43.22
C ARG A 226 4.36 1.21 -42.57
N PHE A 227 4.58 -0.01 -42.08
CA PHE A 227 5.81 -0.39 -41.40
C PHE A 227 6.44 -1.64 -42.00
N VAL A 228 7.75 -1.60 -42.13
CA VAL A 228 8.60 -2.79 -42.25
C VAL A 228 9.29 -2.96 -40.92
N VAL A 229 9.08 -4.11 -40.28
CA VAL A 229 9.63 -4.44 -38.97
C VAL A 229 10.70 -5.52 -39.17
N LEU A 230 11.95 -5.16 -38.91
CA LEU A 230 13.10 -6.06 -39.04
C LEU A 230 13.57 -6.53 -37.66
N ASP A 231 14.00 -7.78 -37.55
CA ASP A 231 14.51 -8.35 -36.30
C ASP A 231 15.99 -7.99 -36.04
N GLU A 232 16.87 -8.35 -36.98
CA GLU A 232 18.32 -8.08 -36.86
C GLU A 232 18.79 -6.95 -37.80
N ASP A 233 19.97 -6.41 -37.51
CA ASP A 233 20.72 -5.56 -38.44
C ASP A 233 21.27 -6.44 -39.59
N GLY A 234 20.38 -6.94 -40.44
CA GLY A 234 20.77 -7.61 -41.68
C GLY A 234 21.55 -6.62 -42.56
N GLY A 235 22.74 -7.01 -43.01
CA GLY A 235 23.80 -6.16 -43.59
C GLY A 235 23.47 -5.35 -44.85
N ALA A 236 22.21 -5.28 -45.29
CA ALA A 236 21.76 -4.35 -46.31
C ALA A 236 21.47 -2.99 -45.67
N ALA A 237 22.22 -1.96 -46.06
CA ALA A 237 21.95 -0.58 -45.64
C ALA A 237 20.47 -0.24 -45.94
N PRO A 238 19.71 0.36 -44.98
CA PRO A 238 18.29 0.67 -45.13
C PRO A 238 17.91 1.35 -46.46
N GLY A 239 18.86 2.04 -47.11
CA GLY A 239 18.69 2.64 -48.43
C GLY A 239 18.34 1.67 -49.56
N ALA A 240 18.78 0.41 -49.53
CA ALA A 240 18.45 -0.58 -50.56
C ALA A 240 16.96 -0.97 -50.51
N LEU A 241 16.42 -1.17 -49.31
CA LEU A 241 14.99 -1.45 -49.10
C LEU A 241 14.11 -0.23 -49.44
N HIS A 242 14.54 0.99 -49.12
CA HIS A 242 13.82 2.21 -49.51
C HIS A 242 13.75 2.38 -51.04
N HIS A 243 14.75 1.92 -51.79
CA HIS A 243 14.72 1.93 -53.26
C HIS A 243 13.68 0.94 -53.82
N ILE A 244 13.40 -0.16 -53.12
CA ILE A 244 12.44 -1.20 -53.56
C ILE A 244 11.01 -0.87 -53.11
N LEU A 245 10.84 -0.43 -51.87
CA LEU A 245 9.52 -0.19 -51.25
C LEU A 245 9.01 1.25 -51.40
N GLY A 246 9.88 2.18 -51.77
CA GLY A 246 9.60 3.62 -51.76
C GLY A 246 9.65 4.24 -50.36
N LEU A 247 9.53 5.57 -50.29
CA LEU A 247 9.57 6.35 -49.04
C LEU A 247 8.29 6.25 -48.19
N ASP A 248 7.25 5.58 -48.69
CA ASP A 248 5.95 5.42 -48.02
C ASP A 248 5.99 4.43 -46.84
N PHE A 249 7.02 3.58 -46.77
CA PHE A 249 7.21 2.61 -45.69
C PHE A 249 8.21 3.11 -44.66
N ARG A 250 7.84 3.08 -43.38
CA ARG A 250 8.78 3.29 -42.28
C ARG A 250 9.45 1.98 -41.92
N ILE A 251 10.75 1.88 -42.16
CA ILE A 251 11.55 0.74 -41.75
C ILE A 251 11.98 0.94 -40.29
N VAL A 252 11.59 0.02 -39.42
CA VAL A 252 11.86 0.07 -37.97
C VAL A 252 12.33 -1.29 -37.49
N ARG A 253 13.12 -1.29 -36.41
CA ARG A 253 13.49 -2.53 -35.72
C ARG A 253 12.32 -3.01 -34.88
N TYR A 254 12.18 -4.33 -34.72
CA TYR A 254 11.15 -4.93 -33.87
C TYR A 254 11.17 -4.34 -32.47
N ASP A 255 12.34 -4.29 -31.84
CA ASP A 255 12.45 -3.75 -30.49
C ASP A 255 12.05 -2.26 -30.42
N GLY A 256 12.29 -1.49 -31.48
CA GLY A 256 11.91 -0.07 -31.58
C GLY A 256 10.56 0.22 -32.20
N PHE A 257 9.76 -0.81 -32.46
CA PHE A 257 8.46 -0.62 -33.08
C PHE A 257 7.51 0.18 -32.19
N VAL A 258 7.48 -0.11 -30.88
CA VAL A 258 6.57 0.54 -29.93
C VAL A 258 6.89 2.02 -29.78
N ASP A 259 8.13 2.45 -30.02
CA ASP A 259 8.54 3.87 -29.96
C ASP A 259 7.83 4.70 -31.05
N THR A 260 7.29 4.06 -32.08
CA THR A 260 6.44 4.71 -33.09
C THR A 260 5.05 5.09 -32.57
N ILE A 261 4.62 4.44 -31.48
CA ILE A 261 3.30 4.60 -30.84
C ILE A 261 3.43 5.41 -29.53
N VAL A 262 4.55 5.25 -28.81
CA VAL A 262 4.79 5.89 -27.51
C VAL A 262 6.17 6.53 -27.47
N ASN A 263 6.23 7.81 -27.09
CA ASN A 263 7.46 8.50 -26.77
C ASN A 263 7.64 8.54 -25.24
N LEU A 264 8.28 7.51 -24.68
CA LEU A 264 8.52 7.42 -23.23
C LEU A 264 9.47 8.49 -22.70
N ASP A 265 10.29 9.12 -23.55
CA ASP A 265 11.17 10.19 -23.08
C ASP A 265 10.36 11.40 -22.59
N ILE A 266 9.16 11.63 -23.14
CA ILE A 266 8.22 12.64 -22.63
C ILE A 266 7.78 12.29 -21.20
N HIS A 267 7.47 11.02 -20.94
CA HIS A 267 7.06 10.53 -19.62
C HIS A 267 8.20 10.61 -18.60
N LEU A 268 9.42 10.34 -19.03
CA LEU A 268 10.61 10.26 -18.16
C LEU A 268 11.41 11.58 -18.09
N ALA A 269 11.05 12.61 -18.86
CA ALA A 269 11.80 13.87 -18.96
C ALA A 269 11.97 14.55 -17.59
N GLU A 270 10.88 14.68 -16.82
CA GLU A 270 10.93 15.31 -15.50
C GLU A 270 11.82 14.54 -14.52
N LEU A 271 11.82 13.21 -14.59
CA LEU A 271 12.66 12.35 -13.75
C LEU A 271 14.13 12.48 -14.10
N THR A 272 14.44 12.51 -15.40
CA THR A 272 15.81 12.68 -15.91
C THR A 272 16.37 14.04 -15.48
N SER A 273 15.56 15.10 -15.49
CA SER A 273 15.99 16.43 -15.02
C SER A 273 16.24 16.50 -13.51
N ALA A 274 15.58 15.63 -12.73
CA ALA A 274 15.71 15.59 -11.26
C ALA A 274 16.88 14.73 -10.77
N VAL A 275 17.41 13.84 -11.61
CA VAL A 275 18.57 13.00 -11.30
C VAL A 275 19.80 13.65 -11.91
N ASN A 276 20.67 14.24 -11.08
CA ASN A 276 21.95 14.73 -11.56
C ASN A 276 22.94 13.56 -11.69
N PRO A 277 23.37 13.18 -12.90
CA PRO A 277 24.29 12.04 -13.08
C PRO A 277 25.69 12.28 -12.48
N GLU A 278 26.05 13.54 -12.20
CA GLU A 278 27.34 13.89 -11.58
C GLU A 278 27.33 13.80 -10.05
N ASP A 279 26.17 13.66 -9.41
CA ASP A 279 26.06 13.59 -7.95
C ASP A 279 26.30 12.12 -7.51
N PRO A 280 27.38 11.81 -6.78
CA PRO A 280 27.70 10.44 -6.41
C PRO A 280 26.57 9.84 -5.57
N ARG A 281 25.94 8.77 -6.08
CA ARG A 281 24.90 8.06 -5.33
C ARG A 281 25.50 7.48 -4.06
N ALA A 282 24.99 7.91 -2.90
CA ALA A 282 25.32 7.28 -1.63
C ALA A 282 24.85 5.82 -1.64
N ALA A 283 25.76 4.89 -1.31
CA ALA A 283 25.41 3.48 -1.16
C ALA A 283 24.41 3.33 0.00
N VAL A 284 23.31 2.63 -0.25
CA VAL A 284 22.26 2.39 0.75
C VAL A 284 22.23 0.90 1.01
N ALA A 285 22.61 0.47 2.22
CA ALA A 285 22.53 -0.93 2.57
C ALA A 285 21.06 -1.38 2.58
N ALA A 286 20.79 -2.58 2.07
CA ALA A 286 19.47 -3.18 2.08
C ALA A 286 19.53 -4.69 2.32
N ALA A 287 18.45 -5.23 2.88
CA ALA A 287 18.22 -6.64 3.05
C ALA A 287 17.00 -7.07 2.23
N ALA A 288 17.17 -8.08 1.37
CA ALA A 288 16.06 -8.81 0.77
C ALA A 288 15.56 -9.83 1.79
N LEU A 289 14.27 -9.75 2.10
CA LEU A 289 13.61 -10.58 3.10
C LEU A 289 12.76 -11.65 2.40
N THR A 290 12.83 -12.87 2.90
CA THR A 290 11.92 -13.98 2.59
C THR A 290 11.19 -14.37 3.85
N THR A 291 9.95 -14.85 3.76
CA THR A 291 9.23 -15.28 4.96
C THR A 291 9.25 -16.79 5.08
N ASP A 292 9.64 -17.29 6.26
CA ASP A 292 9.60 -18.72 6.57
C ASP A 292 8.15 -19.20 6.62
N PRO A 293 7.75 -20.12 5.73
CA PRO A 293 6.36 -20.50 5.57
C PRO A 293 5.78 -21.27 6.77
N ARG A 294 6.60 -21.76 7.70
CA ARG A 294 6.16 -22.48 8.90
C ARG A 294 5.98 -21.57 10.10
N THR A 295 6.73 -20.47 10.16
CA THR A 295 6.83 -19.61 11.34
C THR A 295 6.32 -18.19 11.11
N GLY A 296 6.19 -17.75 9.86
CA GLY A 296 5.88 -16.37 9.50
C GLY A 296 7.03 -15.39 9.78
N GLU A 297 8.24 -15.88 10.07
CA GLU A 297 9.39 -15.02 10.35
C GLU A 297 10.10 -14.60 9.06
N SER A 298 10.34 -13.30 8.90
CA SER A 298 11.19 -12.78 7.82
C SER A 298 12.65 -13.16 8.06
N ARG A 299 13.23 -13.93 7.15
CA ARG A 299 14.65 -14.26 7.08
C ARG A 299 15.32 -13.40 6.02
N THR A 300 16.49 -12.88 6.36
CA THR A 300 17.33 -12.18 5.39
C THR A 300 17.89 -13.20 4.40
N GLU A 301 17.45 -13.12 3.15
CA GLU A 301 17.97 -13.94 2.06
C GLU A 301 19.29 -13.35 1.54
N GLN A 302 19.38 -12.02 1.49
CA GLN A 302 20.56 -11.32 1.00
C GLN A 302 20.72 -9.92 1.59
N CYS A 303 21.97 -9.52 1.80
CA CYS A 303 22.35 -8.14 2.09
C CYS A 303 23.24 -7.59 0.98
N GLY A 304 23.18 -6.29 0.74
CA GLY A 304 24.05 -5.60 -0.21
C GLY A 304 23.66 -4.15 -0.38
N ASP A 305 24.20 -3.51 -1.42
CA ASP A 305 23.71 -2.21 -1.84
C ASP A 305 22.30 -2.32 -2.47
N ALA A 306 21.41 -1.42 -2.09
CA ALA A 306 20.02 -1.40 -2.51
C ALA A 306 19.85 -1.34 -4.03
N ALA A 307 20.63 -0.54 -4.75
CA ALA A 307 20.50 -0.43 -6.19
C ALA A 307 20.95 -1.72 -6.89
N GLU A 308 22.01 -2.38 -6.40
CA GLU A 308 22.46 -3.67 -6.94
C GLU A 308 21.42 -4.76 -6.73
N VAL A 309 20.87 -4.85 -5.51
CA VAL A 309 19.81 -5.80 -5.16
C VAL A 309 18.58 -5.57 -6.02
N LEU A 310 18.12 -4.31 -6.14
CA LEU A 310 16.95 -3.97 -6.95
C LEU A 310 17.17 -4.26 -8.42
N THR A 311 18.28 -3.79 -9.01
CA THR A 311 18.60 -3.99 -10.44
C THR A 311 18.58 -5.46 -10.80
N ARG A 312 19.17 -6.31 -9.96
CA ARG A 312 19.20 -7.75 -10.21
C ARG A 312 17.81 -8.39 -10.09
N LEU A 313 17.00 -8.00 -9.11
CA LEU A 313 15.62 -8.50 -8.98
C LEU A 313 14.77 -8.12 -10.20
N VAL A 314 14.85 -6.87 -10.66
CA VAL A 314 13.98 -6.35 -11.75
C VAL A 314 14.44 -6.73 -13.16
N ARG A 315 15.68 -7.18 -13.33
CA ARG A 315 16.13 -7.86 -14.56
C ARG A 315 15.36 -9.16 -14.79
N GLY A 316 14.92 -9.83 -13.72
CA GLY A 316 13.93 -10.90 -13.78
C GLY A 316 12.50 -10.37 -13.81
N SER A 317 11.53 -11.28 -13.90
CA SER A 317 10.12 -10.95 -13.65
C SER A 317 9.87 -11.02 -12.14
N ALA A 318 10.02 -9.88 -11.47
CA ALA A 318 9.87 -9.79 -10.02
C ALA A 318 8.97 -8.61 -9.64
N ASN A 319 8.10 -8.85 -8.67
CA ASN A 319 7.42 -7.78 -7.96
C ASN A 319 8.19 -7.49 -6.67
N VAL A 320 8.55 -6.24 -6.43
CA VAL A 320 9.42 -5.84 -5.33
C VAL A 320 8.74 -4.75 -4.52
N LEU A 321 8.72 -4.90 -3.19
CA LEU A 321 8.29 -3.86 -2.27
C LEU A 321 9.49 -3.31 -1.50
N VAL A 322 9.79 -2.04 -1.70
CA VAL A 322 10.90 -1.33 -1.07
C VAL A 322 10.40 -0.56 0.15
N THR A 323 11.01 -0.81 1.30
CA THR A 323 10.58 -0.23 2.58
C THR A 323 11.71 0.48 3.29
N GLY A 324 11.39 1.52 4.04
CA GLY A 324 12.35 2.23 4.88
C GLY A 324 11.78 3.52 5.43
N ARG A 325 12.47 4.11 6.41
CA ARG A 325 12.09 5.39 7.02
C ARG A 325 12.05 6.56 6.01
N PRO A 326 11.34 7.67 6.31
CA PRO A 326 11.45 8.89 5.51
C PRO A 326 12.90 9.32 5.32
N GLY A 327 13.24 9.88 4.15
CA GLY A 327 14.61 10.29 3.83
C GLY A 327 15.57 9.15 3.45
N SER A 328 15.20 7.87 3.61
CA SER A 328 16.09 6.71 3.36
C SER A 328 16.56 6.52 1.90
N GLY A 329 16.08 7.35 0.97
CA GLY A 329 16.47 7.30 -0.44
C GLY A 329 15.57 6.46 -1.34
N LYS A 330 14.43 5.94 -0.85
CA LYS A 330 13.46 5.14 -1.63
C LYS A 330 13.15 5.75 -2.99
N SER A 331 12.60 6.97 -3.00
CA SER A 331 12.22 7.66 -4.24
C SER A 331 13.42 7.88 -5.16
N THR A 332 14.58 8.28 -4.62
CA THR A 332 15.79 8.44 -5.42
C THR A 332 16.21 7.14 -6.10
N LEU A 333 16.23 6.02 -5.36
CA LEU A 333 16.54 4.69 -5.91
C LEU A 333 15.56 4.30 -7.02
N LEU A 334 14.26 4.47 -6.78
CA LEU A 334 13.20 4.14 -7.74
C LEU A 334 13.26 5.01 -9.00
N ARG A 335 13.56 6.30 -8.87
CA ARG A 335 13.77 7.20 -10.01
C ARG A 335 14.99 6.79 -10.83
N SER A 336 16.13 6.54 -10.19
CA SER A 336 17.34 6.04 -10.86
C SER A 336 17.07 4.71 -11.60
N LEU A 337 16.26 3.83 -11.01
CA LEU A 337 15.83 2.59 -11.64
C LEU A 337 14.96 2.84 -12.88
N ALA A 338 13.99 3.75 -12.79
CA ALA A 338 13.08 4.08 -13.89
C ALA A 338 13.78 4.77 -15.07
N VAL A 339 14.82 5.58 -14.84
CA VAL A 339 15.54 6.29 -15.91
C VAL A 339 16.64 5.46 -16.55
N ASN A 340 17.04 4.32 -15.98
CA ASN A 340 18.09 3.47 -16.53
C ASN A 340 17.57 2.62 -17.71
N PRO A 341 18.02 2.87 -18.97
CA PRO A 341 17.54 2.15 -20.14
C PRO A 341 18.08 0.71 -20.24
N GLU A 342 19.13 0.36 -19.50
CA GLU A 342 19.74 -0.98 -19.53
C GLU A 342 18.91 -2.02 -18.75
N ILE A 343 17.94 -1.58 -17.94
CA ILE A 343 17.15 -2.48 -17.10
C ILE A 343 16.05 -3.14 -17.93
N ARG A 344 15.18 -2.33 -18.53
CA ARG A 344 14.13 -2.72 -19.46
C ARG A 344 13.91 -1.59 -20.43
N ARG A 345 13.54 -1.90 -21.68
CA ARG A 345 13.29 -0.87 -22.69
C ARG A 345 12.15 0.07 -22.27
N PHE A 346 10.99 -0.51 -21.98
CA PHE A 346 9.82 0.24 -21.54
C PHE A 346 9.84 0.41 -20.03
N ARG A 347 9.75 1.65 -19.56
CA ARG A 347 9.86 2.01 -18.16
C ARG A 347 8.79 3.04 -17.84
N PHE A 348 7.98 2.73 -16.85
CA PHE A 348 6.90 3.57 -16.37
C PHE A 348 7.15 3.89 -14.90
N TYR A 349 6.96 5.15 -14.54
CA TYR A 349 7.09 5.64 -13.18
C TYR A 349 5.84 6.44 -12.82
N PHE A 350 5.27 6.14 -11.66
CA PHE A 350 4.13 6.84 -11.11
C PHE A 350 4.44 7.21 -9.66
N ASP A 351 4.41 8.51 -9.37
CA ASP A 351 4.50 9.04 -8.01
C ASP A 351 3.08 9.09 -7.42
N LEU A 352 2.75 8.14 -6.55
CA LEU A 352 1.41 8.06 -5.96
C LEU A 352 1.17 9.14 -4.90
N GLY A 353 2.21 9.82 -4.42
CA GLY A 353 2.08 11.01 -3.57
C GLY A 353 1.55 12.23 -4.33
N LEU A 354 1.53 12.20 -5.67
CA LEU A 354 0.93 13.23 -6.53
C LEU A 354 -0.45 12.84 -7.08
N LYS A 355 -0.90 11.60 -6.81
CA LYS A 355 -2.19 11.11 -7.24
C LYS A 355 -3.30 11.79 -6.43
N PRO A 356 -4.27 12.48 -7.06
CA PRO A 356 -5.48 12.93 -6.38
C PRO A 356 -6.17 11.77 -5.65
N LYS A 357 -6.62 12.01 -4.42
CA LYS A 357 -7.11 10.94 -3.53
C LYS A 357 -8.37 10.26 -4.08
N ASP A 358 -9.24 11.04 -4.71
CA ASP A 358 -10.51 10.66 -5.32
C ASP A 358 -10.39 10.10 -6.75
N GLU A 359 -9.25 10.28 -7.41
CA GLU A 359 -8.99 9.73 -8.75
C GLU A 359 -8.52 8.27 -8.64
N PRO A 360 -9.18 7.28 -9.28
CA PRO A 360 -8.68 5.91 -9.36
C PRO A 360 -7.30 5.82 -10.05
N PHE A 361 -6.49 4.82 -9.70
CA PHE A 361 -5.16 4.68 -10.32
C PHE A 361 -5.20 4.53 -11.86
N PRO A 362 -6.17 3.81 -12.49
CA PRO A 362 -6.26 3.73 -13.95
C PRO A 362 -6.38 5.09 -14.63
N GLU A 363 -7.18 5.99 -14.06
CA GLU A 363 -7.40 7.34 -14.58
C GLU A 363 -6.13 8.19 -14.42
N TYR A 364 -5.51 8.12 -13.24
CA TYR A 364 -4.24 8.77 -12.95
C TYR A 364 -3.14 8.35 -13.94
N ALA A 365 -2.98 7.04 -14.15
CA ALA A 365 -2.01 6.49 -15.07
C ALA A 365 -2.31 6.89 -16.52
N ALA A 366 -3.58 6.82 -16.95
CA ALA A 366 -3.99 7.24 -18.29
C ALA A 366 -3.64 8.72 -18.55
N ARG A 367 -3.93 9.60 -17.57
CA ARG A 367 -3.67 11.03 -17.64
C ARG A 367 -2.17 11.35 -17.74
N LEU A 368 -1.33 10.65 -16.98
CA LEU A 368 0.12 10.83 -17.03
C LEU A 368 0.75 10.29 -18.32
N LEU A 369 0.23 9.20 -18.87
CA LEU A 369 0.76 8.59 -20.07
C LEU A 369 0.23 9.21 -21.37
N ALA A 370 -0.92 9.87 -21.34
CA ALA A 370 -1.54 10.48 -22.51
C ALA A 370 -0.62 11.44 -23.31
N PRO A 371 0.24 12.29 -22.69
CA PRO A 371 1.19 13.11 -23.42
C PRO A 371 2.29 12.33 -24.14
N ALA A 372 2.65 11.14 -23.65
CA ALA A 372 3.63 10.26 -24.26
C ALA A 372 3.08 9.50 -25.49
N MET A 373 1.76 9.46 -25.68
CA MET A 373 1.13 8.78 -26.82
C MET A 373 1.24 9.61 -28.12
N THR A 374 1.77 9.01 -29.19
CA THR A 374 1.86 9.67 -30.51
C THR A 374 0.50 9.72 -31.21
N SER A 375 -0.40 8.78 -30.89
CA SER A 375 -1.76 8.69 -31.42
C SER A 375 -2.70 8.05 -30.40
N ASP A 376 -4.00 8.32 -30.49
CA ASP A 376 -5.07 7.75 -29.64
C ASP A 376 -4.77 7.74 -28.12
N ARG A 377 -4.72 8.94 -27.54
CA ARG A 377 -4.47 9.17 -26.11
C ARG A 377 -5.47 8.47 -25.19
N SER A 378 -6.66 8.12 -25.70
CA SER A 378 -7.70 7.47 -24.90
C SER A 378 -7.34 6.05 -24.47
N ARG A 379 -6.38 5.41 -25.15
CA ARG A 379 -5.96 4.01 -24.92
C ARG A 379 -4.61 3.87 -24.22
N ALA A 380 -4.11 4.95 -23.61
CA ALA A 380 -2.78 4.98 -23.01
C ALA A 380 -2.63 3.93 -21.89
N TYR A 381 -3.67 3.76 -21.07
CA TYR A 381 -3.66 2.82 -19.94
C TYR A 381 -3.70 1.37 -20.40
N GLU A 382 -4.53 1.03 -21.39
CA GLU A 382 -4.62 -0.32 -21.94
C GLU A 382 -3.31 -0.74 -22.61
N LEU A 383 -2.67 0.17 -23.33
CA LEU A 383 -1.35 -0.06 -23.89
C LEU A 383 -0.31 -0.31 -22.80
N PHE A 384 -0.29 0.52 -21.75
CA PHE A 384 0.57 0.33 -20.60
C PHE A 384 0.37 -1.05 -19.96
N LEU A 385 -0.88 -1.45 -19.72
CA LEU A 385 -1.19 -2.78 -19.17
C LEU A 385 -0.72 -3.91 -20.09
N TYR A 386 -0.89 -3.77 -21.40
CA TYR A 386 -0.41 -4.75 -22.38
C TYR A 386 1.11 -4.93 -22.30
N LEU A 387 1.86 -3.82 -22.27
CA LEU A 387 3.32 -3.82 -22.18
C LEU A 387 3.81 -4.43 -20.86
N ILE A 388 3.22 -4.04 -19.73
CA ILE A 388 3.58 -4.60 -18.42
C ILE A 388 3.30 -6.10 -18.35
N ARG A 389 2.13 -6.54 -18.80
CA ARG A 389 1.74 -7.95 -18.74
C ARG A 389 2.51 -8.85 -19.70
N SER A 390 3.07 -8.28 -20.78
CA SER A 390 3.97 -8.99 -21.69
C SER A 390 5.38 -9.20 -21.13
N GLY A 391 5.67 -8.68 -19.94
CA GLY A 391 7.00 -8.73 -19.34
C GLY A 391 8.05 -7.94 -20.12
N THR A 392 7.65 -6.95 -20.93
CA THR A 392 8.58 -6.08 -21.66
C THR A 392 8.86 -4.77 -20.93
N ALA A 393 8.04 -4.43 -19.95
CA ALA A 393 8.10 -3.16 -19.23
C ALA A 393 8.41 -3.32 -17.74
N LEU A 394 9.06 -2.29 -17.18
CA LEU A 394 9.20 -2.04 -15.74
C LEU A 394 8.13 -1.01 -15.32
N CYS A 395 7.37 -1.30 -14.26
CA CYS A 395 6.51 -0.32 -13.60
C CYS A 395 7.09 0.03 -12.22
N VAL A 396 7.26 1.31 -11.96
CA VAL A 396 7.69 1.84 -10.67
C VAL A 396 6.54 2.65 -10.07
N LEU A 397 6.10 2.24 -8.89
CA LEU A 397 5.03 2.85 -8.12
C LEU A 397 5.64 3.40 -6.82
N ASP A 398 5.92 4.69 -6.80
CA ASP A 398 6.56 5.35 -5.66
C ASP A 398 5.51 5.88 -4.68
N ALA A 399 5.79 5.83 -3.38
CA ALA A 399 4.95 6.32 -2.29
C ALA A 399 3.52 5.74 -2.29
N VAL A 400 3.39 4.41 -2.34
CA VAL A 400 2.09 3.72 -2.36
C VAL A 400 1.22 4.08 -1.16
N ASP A 401 1.83 4.26 0.01
CA ASP A 401 1.12 4.68 1.23
C ASP A 401 0.47 6.07 1.10
N GLU A 402 1.04 6.96 0.30
CA GLU A 402 0.52 8.31 0.09
C GLU A 402 -0.62 8.35 -0.94
N GLY A 403 -0.70 7.35 -1.82
CA GLY A 403 -1.77 7.22 -2.83
C GLY A 403 -3.10 6.70 -2.29
N VAL A 404 -3.13 6.27 -1.02
CA VAL A 404 -4.33 5.74 -0.38
C VAL A 404 -5.31 6.87 -0.08
N GLU A 405 -6.56 6.70 -0.51
CA GLU A 405 -7.65 7.68 -0.32
C GLU A 405 -7.96 7.93 1.16
N VAL A 406 -8.06 6.86 1.96
CA VAL A 406 -8.30 6.92 3.40
C VAL A 406 -7.31 5.98 4.08
N PRO A 407 -6.48 6.44 5.03
CA PRO A 407 -5.46 5.64 5.74
C PRO A 407 -6.13 4.58 6.63
N SER A 408 -6.65 3.56 5.98
CA SER A 408 -7.48 2.51 6.54
C SER A 408 -7.26 1.23 5.73
N PRO A 409 -7.51 0.05 6.31
CA PRO A 409 -7.46 -1.20 5.56
C PRO A 409 -8.35 -1.17 4.31
N ALA A 410 -9.53 -0.54 4.38
CA ALA A 410 -10.44 -0.42 3.25
C ALA A 410 -9.87 0.45 2.11
N GLY A 411 -9.32 1.62 2.44
CA GLY A 411 -8.68 2.50 1.46
C GLY A 411 -7.47 1.83 0.80
N PHE A 412 -6.65 1.11 1.57
CA PHE A 412 -5.56 0.33 1.02
C PHE A 412 -6.06 -0.75 0.06
N LEU A 413 -7.09 -1.52 0.46
CA LEU A 413 -7.66 -2.55 -0.41
C LEU A 413 -8.17 -1.95 -1.72
N ARG A 414 -8.83 -0.78 -1.70
CA ARG A 414 -9.25 -0.08 -2.91
C ARG A 414 -8.08 0.26 -3.83
N LEU A 415 -7.03 0.92 -3.31
CA LEU A 415 -5.85 1.23 -4.12
C LEU A 415 -5.19 -0.06 -4.64
N PHE A 416 -5.06 -1.06 -3.79
CA PHE A 416 -4.45 -2.33 -4.16
C PHE A 416 -5.25 -3.07 -5.24
N THR A 417 -6.59 -3.00 -5.22
CA THR A 417 -7.48 -3.50 -6.28
C THR A 417 -7.08 -2.92 -7.63
N ASP A 418 -6.89 -1.61 -7.69
CA ASP A 418 -6.50 -0.94 -8.92
C ASP A 418 -5.09 -1.36 -9.37
N LEU A 419 -4.13 -1.37 -8.44
CA LEU A 419 -2.75 -1.76 -8.72
C LEU A 419 -2.63 -3.24 -9.13
N ALA A 420 -3.53 -4.13 -8.69
CA ALA A 420 -3.53 -5.52 -9.10
C ALA A 420 -3.72 -5.72 -10.62
N ALA A 421 -4.19 -4.71 -11.34
CA ALA A 421 -4.26 -4.75 -12.80
C ALA A 421 -2.87 -4.79 -13.48
N VAL A 422 -1.85 -4.18 -12.86
CA VAL A 422 -0.48 -4.12 -13.41
C VAL A 422 0.36 -5.35 -13.06
N LEU A 423 -0.20 -6.27 -12.27
CA LEU A 423 0.51 -7.43 -11.73
C LEU A 423 0.25 -8.69 -12.58
N SER A 424 1.32 -9.38 -12.95
CA SER A 424 1.29 -10.70 -13.60
C SER A 424 2.52 -11.54 -13.21
N ALA A 425 2.61 -12.78 -13.71
CA ALA A 425 3.82 -13.60 -13.53
C ALA A 425 5.02 -13.07 -14.35
N GLU A 426 4.75 -12.28 -15.39
CA GLU A 426 5.77 -11.72 -16.29
C GLU A 426 6.09 -10.25 -15.97
N SER A 427 5.27 -9.58 -15.16
CA SER A 427 5.45 -8.16 -14.83
C SER A 427 6.69 -7.94 -13.95
N ALA A 428 7.41 -6.85 -14.20
CA ALA A 428 8.37 -6.29 -13.25
C ALA A 428 7.77 -5.02 -12.63
N VAL A 429 7.35 -5.13 -11.37
CA VAL A 429 6.73 -4.00 -10.64
C VAL A 429 7.49 -3.72 -9.36
N VAL A 430 7.94 -2.48 -9.18
CA VAL A 430 8.60 -2.02 -7.94
C VAL A 430 7.70 -1.02 -7.25
N MET A 431 7.35 -1.31 -6.01
CA MET A 431 6.55 -0.45 -5.15
C MET A 431 7.43 0.10 -4.03
N SER A 432 7.23 1.35 -3.61
CA SER A 432 7.80 1.84 -2.34
C SER A 432 6.73 2.16 -1.32
N SER A 433 7.05 1.95 -0.04
CA SER A 433 6.19 2.35 1.06
C SER A 433 6.99 2.60 2.35
N ARG A 434 6.36 3.26 3.33
CA ARG A 434 6.87 3.39 4.70
C ARG A 434 6.75 2.07 5.46
N VAL A 435 7.57 1.89 6.49
CA VAL A 435 7.56 0.66 7.30
C VAL A 435 6.29 0.57 8.14
N SER A 436 5.87 1.69 8.76
CA SER A 436 4.64 1.79 9.55
C SER A 436 3.40 1.35 8.78
N PHE A 437 3.30 1.76 7.50
CA PHE A 437 2.19 1.36 6.64
C PHE A 437 2.07 -0.17 6.49
N LEU A 438 3.20 -0.90 6.45
CA LEU A 438 3.17 -2.36 6.43
C LEU A 438 2.90 -2.97 7.81
N ALA A 439 3.42 -2.36 8.87
CA ALA A 439 3.26 -2.85 10.23
C ALA A 439 1.78 -2.87 10.65
N ASP A 440 1.00 -1.88 10.23
CA ASP A 440 -0.38 -1.68 10.66
C ASP A 440 -1.42 -2.55 9.95
N SER A 441 -1.04 -3.13 8.82
CA SER A 441 -1.94 -3.93 8.01
C SER A 441 -1.52 -5.38 8.08
N PRO A 442 -2.11 -6.19 8.98
CA PRO A 442 -2.04 -7.66 8.91
C PRO A 442 -2.30 -8.16 7.49
N GLN A 443 -3.15 -7.45 6.75
CA GLN A 443 -3.48 -7.73 5.36
C GLN A 443 -2.29 -7.50 4.43
N VAL A 444 -1.55 -6.40 4.58
CA VAL A 444 -0.30 -6.14 3.86
C VAL A 444 0.76 -7.16 4.26
N ARG A 445 0.93 -7.48 5.55
CA ARG A 445 1.88 -8.53 5.97
C ARG A 445 1.54 -9.90 5.37
N GLN A 446 0.26 -10.26 5.29
CA GLN A 446 -0.22 -11.49 4.64
C GLN A 446 -0.09 -11.44 3.12
N LEU A 447 -0.17 -10.25 2.51
CA LEU A 447 0.06 -10.04 1.09
C LEU A 447 1.55 -10.26 0.73
N LEU A 448 2.44 -10.00 1.68
CA LEU A 448 3.90 -10.12 1.57
C LEU A 448 4.43 -11.49 2.05
N ASP A 449 3.63 -12.29 2.74
CA ASP A 449 4.03 -13.59 3.28
C ASP A 449 3.61 -14.74 2.34
N SER A 450 4.61 -15.48 1.85
CA SER A 450 4.47 -16.60 0.92
C SER A 450 3.92 -17.90 1.54
N GLY A 451 3.83 -18.00 2.88
CA GLY A 451 3.45 -19.25 3.55
C GLY A 451 2.25 -19.19 4.49
N ALA A 452 1.85 -18.00 4.94
CA ALA A 452 0.62 -17.86 5.71
C ALA A 452 -0.58 -17.94 4.75
N GLY A 453 -1.50 -18.87 5.00
CA GLY A 453 -2.84 -18.78 4.42
C GLY A 453 -3.37 -17.38 4.70
N ARG A 454 -3.69 -16.62 3.64
CA ARG A 454 -4.33 -15.31 3.77
C ARG A 454 -5.54 -15.48 4.68
N SER A 455 -5.75 -14.58 5.64
CA SER A 455 -6.89 -14.75 6.55
C SER A 455 -8.17 -14.84 5.73
N GLU A 456 -9.08 -15.71 6.15
CA GLU A 456 -10.38 -15.90 5.51
C GLU A 456 -11.11 -14.55 5.37
N GLN A 457 -10.96 -13.67 6.36
CA GLN A 457 -11.48 -12.30 6.36
C GLN A 457 -10.86 -11.38 5.28
N LEU A 458 -9.55 -11.46 5.03
CA LEU A 458 -8.91 -10.71 3.94
C LEU A 458 -9.34 -11.26 2.58
N VAL A 459 -9.39 -12.58 2.45
CA VAL A 459 -9.84 -13.28 1.25
C VAL A 459 -11.29 -12.89 0.91
N GLU A 460 -12.18 -12.92 1.91
CA GLU A 460 -13.59 -12.50 1.78
C GLU A 460 -13.72 -11.01 1.44
N GLN A 461 -12.96 -10.12 2.08
CA GLN A 461 -12.98 -8.68 1.76
C GLN A 461 -12.44 -8.37 0.37
N MET A 462 -11.40 -9.07 -0.08
CA MET A 462 -10.88 -8.95 -1.44
C MET A 462 -11.93 -9.41 -2.45
N TYR A 463 -12.58 -10.55 -2.22
CA TYR A 463 -13.69 -11.02 -3.06
C TYR A 463 -14.88 -10.05 -3.05
N ALA A 464 -15.24 -9.50 -1.89
CA ALA A 464 -16.31 -8.51 -1.75
C ALA A 464 -16.03 -7.21 -2.54
N ASN A 465 -14.75 -6.88 -2.73
CA ASN A 465 -14.30 -5.73 -3.54
C ASN A 465 -13.86 -6.14 -4.95
N GLY A 466 -14.21 -7.34 -5.43
CA GLY A 466 -13.94 -7.78 -6.80
C GLY A 466 -12.48 -8.19 -7.10
N VAL A 467 -11.65 -8.33 -6.07
CA VAL A 467 -10.26 -8.80 -6.18
C VAL A 467 -10.19 -10.29 -5.86
N ASP A 468 -9.71 -11.10 -6.79
CA ASP A 468 -9.33 -12.47 -6.47
C ASP A 468 -7.97 -12.44 -5.74
N PRO A 469 -7.90 -12.89 -4.47
CA PRO A 469 -6.67 -12.90 -3.70
C PRO A 469 -5.55 -13.63 -4.45
N SER A 470 -5.84 -14.70 -5.15
CA SER A 470 -4.80 -15.43 -5.87
C SER A 470 -4.19 -14.69 -7.06
N ARG A 471 -4.72 -13.50 -7.42
CA ARG A 471 -4.12 -12.55 -8.38
C ARG A 471 -3.07 -11.64 -7.76
N VAL A 472 -2.89 -11.66 -6.43
CA VAL A 472 -1.87 -10.85 -5.78
C VAL A 472 -0.54 -11.60 -5.79
N PRO A 473 0.49 -11.07 -6.47
CA PRO A 473 1.76 -11.75 -6.64
C PRO A 473 2.56 -11.87 -5.36
N HIS A 474 3.56 -12.74 -5.43
CA HIS A 474 4.68 -12.76 -4.51
C HIS A 474 5.51 -11.47 -4.65
N PHE A 475 5.74 -10.79 -3.53
CA PHE A 475 6.65 -9.65 -3.45
C PHE A 475 7.95 -10.06 -2.80
N HIS A 476 9.07 -9.67 -3.39
CA HIS A 476 10.32 -9.58 -2.66
C HIS A 476 10.28 -8.31 -1.80
N VAL A 477 10.44 -8.44 -0.49
CA VAL A 477 10.53 -7.27 0.38
C VAL A 477 12.00 -6.86 0.49
N VAL A 478 12.33 -5.67 -0.01
CA VAL A 478 13.65 -5.06 0.15
C VAL A 478 13.55 -3.99 1.23
N ARG A 479 14.08 -4.29 2.42
CA ARG A 479 14.14 -3.33 3.52
C ARG A 479 15.45 -2.58 3.47
N LEU A 480 15.37 -1.27 3.27
CA LEU A 480 16.53 -0.38 3.40
C LEU A 480 16.97 -0.36 4.85
N ALA A 481 18.28 -0.43 5.08
CA ALA A 481 18.86 -0.30 6.40
C ALA A 481 18.52 1.08 6.99
N GLU A 482 18.56 1.15 8.32
CA GLU A 482 18.39 2.40 9.07
C GLU A 482 19.80 2.88 9.46
N PRO A 483 20.52 3.63 8.58
CA PRO A 483 21.84 4.17 8.91
C PRO A 483 21.72 5.25 9.99
N GLU A 484 22.82 5.61 10.64
CA GLU A 484 22.86 6.75 11.57
C GLU A 484 22.33 8.04 10.92
N ALA A 485 22.72 8.32 9.68
CA ALA A 485 22.18 9.40 8.86
C ALA A 485 21.64 8.87 7.52
N THR A 486 20.43 9.27 7.18
CA THR A 486 19.77 9.00 5.90
C THR A 486 20.47 9.74 4.75
N PRO A 487 20.32 9.27 3.50
CA PRO A 487 20.77 10.00 2.32
C PRO A 487 20.26 11.44 2.25
N LEU A 488 19.01 11.69 2.68
CA LEU A 488 18.46 13.05 2.76
C LEU A 488 19.21 13.94 3.76
N GLU A 489 19.45 13.43 4.98
CA GLU A 489 20.18 14.14 6.03
C GLU A 489 21.60 14.47 5.55
N THR A 490 22.32 13.49 5.00
CA THR A 490 23.69 13.68 4.48
C THR A 490 23.75 14.74 3.39
N ARG A 491 22.84 14.66 2.40
CA ARG A 491 22.79 15.61 1.28
C ARG A 491 22.50 17.03 1.75
N LEU A 492 21.49 17.21 2.59
CA LEU A 492 21.12 18.54 3.07
C LEU A 492 22.14 19.11 4.05
N THR A 493 22.70 18.29 4.94
CA THR A 493 23.78 18.70 5.85
C THR A 493 24.97 19.23 5.06
N THR A 494 25.35 18.54 3.98
CA THR A 494 26.43 18.96 3.08
C THR A 494 26.06 20.24 2.32
N ALA A 495 24.88 20.28 1.67
CA ALA A 495 24.44 21.44 0.89
C ALA A 495 24.29 22.72 1.74
N LEU A 496 23.93 22.56 3.02
CA LEU A 496 23.73 23.67 3.95
C LEU A 496 24.97 23.99 4.79
N ASN A 497 26.06 23.22 4.66
CA ASN A 497 27.26 23.30 5.51
C ASN A 497 26.94 23.21 7.01
N LEU A 498 26.09 22.25 7.41
CA LEU A 498 25.70 22.03 8.80
C LEU A 498 26.65 21.02 9.49
N PRO A 499 26.78 21.07 10.83
CA PRO A 499 27.45 20.02 11.60
C PRO A 499 26.79 18.65 11.39
N ALA A 500 27.62 17.59 11.38
CA ALA A 500 27.13 16.21 11.30
C ALA A 500 26.34 15.81 12.55
N GLY A 501 25.43 14.84 12.41
CA GLY A 501 24.65 14.28 13.51
C GLY A 501 23.47 15.13 13.99
N LYS A 502 23.13 16.22 13.28
CA LYS A 502 21.89 16.96 13.56
C LYS A 502 20.64 16.13 13.21
N PRO A 503 19.57 16.21 14.02
CA PRO A 503 18.28 15.61 13.68
C PRO A 503 17.74 16.13 12.34
N LEU A 504 17.03 15.28 11.60
CA LEU A 504 16.36 15.66 10.34
C LEU A 504 15.48 16.92 10.48
N ALA A 505 14.75 17.07 11.60
CA ALA A 505 13.91 18.25 11.86
C ALA A 505 14.71 19.57 11.79
N ASP A 506 15.88 19.59 12.40
CA ASP A 506 16.76 20.76 12.45
C ASP A 506 17.36 21.07 11.07
N ILE A 507 17.73 20.01 10.33
CA ILE A 507 18.29 20.13 8.98
C ILE A 507 17.23 20.72 8.02
N LEU A 508 16.01 20.17 8.04
CA LEU A 508 14.90 20.66 7.22
C LEU A 508 14.49 22.08 7.61
N GLY A 509 14.42 22.36 8.92
CA GLY A 509 14.16 23.71 9.45
C GLY A 509 15.19 24.72 8.97
N ALA A 510 16.48 24.40 9.08
CA ALA A 510 17.56 25.25 8.58
C ALA A 510 17.47 25.49 7.07
N HIS A 511 17.06 24.48 6.29
CA HIS A 511 16.84 24.65 4.85
C HIS A 511 15.70 25.62 4.55
N ILE A 512 14.58 25.51 5.27
CA ILE A 512 13.43 26.43 5.15
C ILE A 512 13.88 27.86 5.46
N THR A 513 14.49 28.07 6.63
CA THR A 513 14.95 29.40 7.08
C THR A 513 15.91 30.02 6.06
N ARG A 514 16.89 29.25 5.58
CA ARG A 514 17.85 29.72 4.58
C ARG A 514 17.20 30.05 3.24
N THR A 515 16.30 29.20 2.76
CA THR A 515 15.58 29.40 1.50
C THR A 515 14.79 30.70 1.49
N LEU A 516 14.10 31.00 2.59
CA LEU A 516 13.33 32.23 2.77
C LEU A 516 14.23 33.46 2.93
N ALA A 517 15.31 33.35 3.71
CA ALA A 517 16.26 34.45 3.92
C ALA A 517 16.98 34.85 2.63
N GLU A 518 17.44 33.90 1.83
CA GLU A 518 18.10 34.15 0.53
C GLU A 518 17.18 34.84 -0.48
N ARG A 519 15.85 34.72 -0.30
CA ARG A 519 14.84 35.39 -1.13
C ARG A 519 14.19 36.61 -0.47
N GLY A 520 14.74 37.07 0.66
CA GLY A 520 14.31 38.29 1.34
C GLY A 520 12.93 38.21 1.99
N GLN A 521 12.44 37.01 2.33
CA GLN A 521 11.12 36.80 2.94
C GLN A 521 11.17 35.95 4.22
N PRO A 522 12.04 36.25 5.21
CA PRO A 522 12.15 35.45 6.44
C PRO A 522 10.85 35.43 7.26
N ASP A 523 10.06 36.51 7.22
CA ASP A 523 8.82 36.65 7.99
C ASP A 523 7.74 35.64 7.60
N LEU A 524 7.85 35.04 6.41
CA LEU A 524 6.91 33.99 5.97
C LEU A 524 7.07 32.69 6.76
N GLU A 525 8.21 32.45 7.41
CA GLU A 525 8.48 31.18 8.10
C GLU A 525 7.42 30.87 9.16
N GLN A 526 7.00 31.89 9.93
CA GLN A 526 5.99 31.75 11.00
C GLN A 526 4.60 31.36 10.47
N ARG A 527 4.32 31.65 9.19
CA ARG A 527 3.03 31.35 8.56
C ARG A 527 3.00 29.96 7.90
N LEU A 528 4.15 29.35 7.66
CA LEU A 528 4.24 28.05 6.99
C LEU A 528 3.52 26.92 7.77
N PRO A 529 3.62 26.80 9.10
CA PRO A 529 2.89 25.76 9.85
C PRO A 529 1.37 25.87 9.70
N ALA A 530 0.81 27.07 9.83
CA ALA A 530 -0.62 27.31 9.66
C ALA A 530 -1.09 27.05 8.20
N ALA A 531 -0.25 27.36 7.21
CA ALA A 531 -0.58 27.17 5.80
C ALA A 531 -0.50 25.71 5.36
N PHE A 532 0.66 25.09 5.56
CA PHE A 532 0.99 23.77 5.00
C PHE A 532 0.93 22.65 6.04
N GLY A 533 1.19 22.95 7.31
CA GLY A 533 1.07 21.99 8.40
C GLY A 533 -0.38 21.61 8.66
N HIS A 534 -1.27 22.60 8.83
CA HIS A 534 -2.71 22.35 8.92
C HIS A 534 -3.25 21.63 7.67
N ALA A 535 -2.81 22.05 6.47
CA ALA A 535 -3.20 21.38 5.23
C ALA A 535 -2.81 19.89 5.20
N PHE A 536 -1.64 19.55 5.73
CA PHE A 536 -1.21 18.15 5.87
C PHE A 536 -2.14 17.35 6.78
N LEU A 537 -2.56 17.92 7.91
CA LEU A 537 -3.50 17.26 8.84
C LEU A 537 -4.87 17.01 8.22
N THR A 538 -5.22 17.73 7.15
CA THR A 538 -6.42 17.52 6.33
C THR A 538 -6.13 16.72 5.04
N ASP A 539 -5.03 15.96 5.00
CA ASP A 539 -4.57 15.11 3.87
C ASP A 539 -4.38 15.87 2.54
N ARG A 540 -3.98 17.15 2.61
CA ARG A 540 -3.67 17.98 1.43
C ARG A 540 -2.17 18.18 1.28
N THR A 541 -1.58 17.55 0.27
CA THR A 541 -0.13 17.58 -0.02
C THR A 541 0.24 18.28 -1.33
N VAL A 542 -0.76 18.55 -2.18
CA VAL A 542 -0.61 19.26 -3.46
C VAL A 542 -1.34 20.60 -3.40
N PHE A 543 -0.68 21.64 -3.90
CA PHE A 543 -1.13 23.02 -3.82
C PHE A 543 -1.10 23.66 -5.20
N SER A 544 -2.16 24.37 -5.60
CA SER A 544 -2.04 25.28 -6.73
C SER A 544 -1.19 26.49 -6.33
N LEU A 545 -0.56 27.14 -7.29
CA LEU A 545 0.16 28.40 -7.02
C LEU A 545 -0.77 29.48 -6.44
N LEU A 546 -2.06 29.45 -6.80
CA LEU A 546 -3.07 30.33 -6.25
C LEU A 546 -3.36 30.04 -4.77
N ASP A 547 -3.32 28.78 -4.34
CA ASP A 547 -3.46 28.41 -2.93
C ASP A 547 -2.31 28.96 -2.10
N ILE A 548 -1.08 28.83 -2.60
CA ILE A 548 0.11 29.40 -1.95
C ILE A 548 -0.04 30.91 -1.81
N HIS A 549 -0.48 31.59 -2.87
CA HIS A 549 -0.74 33.03 -2.83
C HIS A 549 -1.81 33.41 -1.79
N ARG A 550 -2.90 32.65 -1.70
CA ARG A 550 -3.97 32.90 -0.71
C ARG A 550 -3.51 32.70 0.72
N GLN A 551 -2.72 31.65 0.98
CA GLN A 551 -2.28 31.30 2.33
C GLN A 551 -1.13 32.18 2.83
N LEU A 552 -0.16 32.48 1.97
CA LEU A 552 1.06 33.23 2.32
C LEU A 552 1.05 34.70 1.87
N GLY A 553 0.09 35.10 1.04
CA GLY A 553 -0.04 36.46 0.51
C GLY A 553 0.88 36.74 -0.69
N ALA A 554 0.86 38.00 -1.15
CA ALA A 554 1.59 38.44 -2.33
C ALA A 554 3.11 38.22 -2.23
N ASN A 555 3.68 38.37 -1.03
CA ASN A 555 5.11 38.21 -0.77
C ASN A 555 5.64 36.79 -0.98
N ALA A 556 4.77 35.79 -1.17
CA ALA A 556 5.17 34.43 -1.52
C ALA A 556 5.71 34.30 -2.95
N PHE A 557 5.57 35.34 -3.77
CA PHE A 557 6.02 35.37 -5.15
C PHE A 557 6.86 36.62 -5.42
N THR A 558 7.99 36.45 -6.10
CA THR A 558 8.82 37.55 -6.57
C THR A 558 8.22 38.15 -7.85
N ASP A 559 8.43 39.45 -8.05
CA ASP A 559 8.05 40.18 -9.28
C ASP A 559 6.56 40.13 -9.68
N GLY A 560 5.67 39.76 -8.74
CA GLY A 560 4.22 39.70 -8.96
C GLY A 560 3.78 38.59 -9.93
N ARG A 561 4.66 37.64 -10.26
CA ARG A 561 4.37 36.54 -11.19
C ARG A 561 3.90 35.32 -10.43
N LEU A 562 2.72 34.80 -10.79
CA LEU A 562 2.17 33.57 -10.22
C LEU A 562 2.67 32.35 -11.03
N ASP A 563 3.98 32.15 -11.04
CA ASP A 563 4.62 30.97 -11.62
C ASP A 563 5.54 30.30 -10.59
N ARG A 564 5.93 29.05 -10.84
CA ARG A 564 6.69 28.23 -9.88
C ARG A 564 8.05 28.85 -9.57
N ASP A 565 8.74 29.37 -10.58
CA ASP A 565 10.12 29.85 -10.43
C ASP A 565 10.15 31.18 -9.65
N ALA A 566 9.09 31.98 -9.74
CA ALA A 566 8.87 33.17 -8.91
C ALA A 566 8.46 32.84 -7.46
N CYS A 567 8.03 31.62 -7.14
CA CYS A 567 7.64 31.26 -5.78
C CYS A 567 8.85 31.24 -4.85
N VAL A 568 8.77 31.89 -3.68
CA VAL A 568 9.89 31.93 -2.73
C VAL A 568 10.23 30.56 -2.13
N LEU A 569 9.28 29.63 -2.18
CA LEU A 569 9.47 28.25 -1.74
C LEU A 569 9.96 27.33 -2.86
N ALA A 570 10.24 27.82 -4.07
CA ALA A 570 10.58 27.01 -5.24
C ALA A 570 11.63 25.91 -4.99
N PRO A 571 12.74 26.13 -4.24
CA PRO A 571 13.72 25.06 -3.96
C PRO A 571 13.21 23.91 -3.09
N LEU A 572 12.13 24.17 -2.35
CA LEU A 572 11.46 23.21 -1.48
C LEU A 572 10.28 22.54 -2.18
N LEU A 573 9.98 22.91 -3.43
CA LEU A 573 8.84 22.44 -4.18
C LEU A 573 9.27 21.68 -5.45
N ARG A 574 8.42 20.72 -5.86
CA ARG A 574 8.48 19.99 -7.13
C ARG A 574 7.18 20.21 -7.89
N PRO A 575 7.20 20.13 -9.24
CA PRO A 575 5.97 20.20 -10.03
C PRO A 575 5.03 19.02 -9.69
N ALA A 576 3.73 19.31 -9.69
CA ALA A 576 2.65 18.33 -9.52
C ALA A 576 1.56 18.49 -10.60
N GLY A 577 1.86 19.27 -11.65
CA GLY A 577 0.96 19.69 -12.70
C GLY A 577 1.41 21.03 -13.31
N PRO A 578 0.69 21.59 -14.28
CA PRO A 578 1.07 22.85 -14.94
C PRO A 578 1.20 24.04 -13.97
N ASP A 579 0.32 24.08 -12.97
CA ASP A 579 0.09 25.16 -12.03
C ASP A 579 -0.07 24.63 -10.59
N HIS A 580 0.36 23.40 -10.37
CA HIS A 580 0.33 22.70 -9.09
C HIS A 580 1.74 22.28 -8.66
N VAL A 581 1.98 22.32 -7.36
CA VAL A 581 3.25 22.00 -6.73
C VAL A 581 3.04 21.15 -5.49
N ALA A 582 4.04 20.36 -5.15
CA ALA A 582 4.14 19.62 -3.89
C ALA A 582 5.53 19.86 -3.29
N PHE A 583 5.74 19.56 -2.01
CA PHE A 583 7.10 19.59 -1.46
C PHE A 583 8.00 18.54 -2.15
N VAL A 584 9.29 18.86 -2.35
CA VAL A 584 10.25 17.92 -2.96
C VAL A 584 10.36 16.64 -2.14
N HIS A 585 10.13 16.74 -0.83
CA HIS A 585 10.01 15.63 0.09
C HIS A 585 8.91 15.92 1.11
N THR A 586 8.05 14.94 1.37
CA THR A 586 6.94 15.04 2.33
C THR A 586 7.36 15.44 3.75
N ALA A 587 8.58 15.08 4.16
CA ALA A 587 9.18 15.44 5.45
C ALA A 587 9.19 16.95 5.73
N TYR A 588 9.25 17.82 4.71
CA TYR A 588 9.08 19.27 4.94
C TYR A 588 7.68 19.59 5.46
N GLN A 589 6.65 19.02 4.84
CA GLN A 589 5.28 19.26 5.24
C GLN A 589 4.96 18.58 6.57
N GLU A 590 5.52 17.40 6.83
CA GLU A 590 5.43 16.72 8.12
C GLU A 590 6.09 17.52 9.24
N LEU A 591 7.23 18.16 8.99
CA LEU A 591 7.85 19.09 9.93
C LEU A 591 6.94 20.29 10.19
N LEU A 592 6.33 20.85 9.16
CA LEU A 592 5.39 21.97 9.31
C LEU A 592 4.12 21.55 10.07
N ALA A 593 3.64 20.32 9.88
CA ALA A 593 2.53 19.74 10.66
C ALA A 593 2.91 19.56 12.13
N ALA A 594 4.11 19.06 12.41
CA ALA A 594 4.62 18.96 13.77
C ALA A 594 4.78 20.35 14.42
N ARG A 595 5.31 21.35 13.69
CA ARG A 595 5.40 22.74 14.17
C ARG A 595 4.03 23.35 14.45
N PHE A 596 3.03 23.02 13.63
CA PHE A 596 1.65 23.45 13.86
C PHE A 596 1.09 22.83 15.15
N LEU A 597 1.27 21.52 15.34
CA LEU A 597 0.82 20.79 16.53
C LEU A 597 1.64 21.09 17.80
N ALA A 598 2.78 21.77 17.70
CA ALA A 598 3.55 22.16 18.89
C ALA A 598 2.81 23.17 19.76
N GLU A 599 1.84 23.91 19.20
CA GLU A 599 0.97 24.80 19.95
C GLU A 599 -0.28 24.04 20.46
N PRO A 600 -0.58 24.05 21.78
CA PRO A 600 -1.73 23.35 22.33
C PRO A 600 -3.07 23.69 21.68
N ALA A 601 -3.30 24.98 21.37
CA ALA A 601 -4.53 25.43 20.70
C ALA A 601 -4.73 24.77 19.32
N ASN A 602 -3.64 24.48 18.61
CA ASN A 602 -3.69 23.80 17.31
C ASN A 602 -3.91 22.30 17.46
N GLN A 603 -3.50 21.68 18.58
CA GLN A 603 -3.88 20.30 18.90
C GLN A 603 -5.39 20.20 19.12
N ASP A 604 -6.00 21.18 19.80
CA ASP A 604 -7.44 21.25 19.97
C ASP A 604 -8.18 21.40 18.63
N LEU A 605 -7.73 22.32 17.77
CA LEU A 605 -8.27 22.45 16.42
C LEU A 605 -8.17 21.14 15.62
N ALA A 606 -7.04 20.43 15.74
CA ALA A 606 -6.82 19.17 15.04
C ALA A 606 -7.67 18.01 15.61
N ALA A 607 -8.01 18.05 16.91
CA ALA A 607 -8.92 17.09 17.53
C ALA A 607 -10.36 17.20 16.99
N ASP A 608 -10.76 18.41 16.58
CA ASP A 608 -12.10 18.71 16.07
C ASP A 608 -12.25 18.48 14.54
N LEU A 609 -11.20 18.03 13.86
CA LEU A 609 -11.24 17.75 12.42
C LEU A 609 -12.19 16.58 12.09
N PRO A 610 -13.16 16.76 11.17
CA PRO A 610 -14.03 15.68 10.71
C PRO A 610 -13.23 14.52 10.12
N GLY A 611 -13.43 13.30 10.61
CA GLY A 611 -12.67 12.12 10.17
C GLY A 611 -11.31 11.93 10.88
N GLY A 612 -10.88 12.90 11.69
CA GLY A 612 -9.60 12.89 12.42
C GLY A 612 -8.43 13.44 11.61
N ALA A 613 -7.41 13.96 12.29
CA ALA A 613 -6.20 14.48 11.68
C ALA A 613 -5.37 13.38 10.99
N PHE A 614 -4.90 13.64 9.78
CA PHE A 614 -3.92 12.82 9.09
C PHE A 614 -2.55 12.97 9.77
N LEU A 615 -2.06 11.87 10.35
CA LEU A 615 -0.83 11.84 11.14
C LEU A 615 0.06 10.69 10.69
N THR A 616 1.36 10.95 10.69
CA THR A 616 2.37 9.96 10.33
C THR A 616 3.35 9.77 11.49
N GLU A 617 4.06 8.63 11.47
CA GLU A 617 5.14 8.36 12.41
C GLU A 617 6.19 9.49 12.46
N GLN A 618 6.39 10.17 11.32
CA GLN A 618 7.38 11.23 11.16
C GLN A 618 6.90 12.55 11.74
N VAL A 619 5.60 12.89 11.61
CA VAL A 619 5.01 14.04 12.31
C VAL A 619 5.19 13.87 13.81
N ARG A 620 4.87 12.69 14.35
CA ARG A 620 5.08 12.37 15.78
C ARG A 620 6.55 12.45 16.17
N ALA A 621 7.46 11.87 15.38
CA ALA A 621 8.89 11.92 15.66
C ALA A 621 9.45 13.35 15.67
N PHE A 622 8.97 14.22 14.78
CA PHE A 622 9.34 15.62 14.79
C PHE A 622 8.75 16.35 16.00
N LEU A 623 7.48 16.10 16.34
CA LEU A 623 6.83 16.71 17.50
C LEU A 623 7.53 16.32 18.81
N ALA A 624 7.91 15.05 18.97
CA ALA A 624 8.62 14.54 20.14
C ALA A 624 10.02 15.14 20.32
N GLY A 625 10.64 15.59 19.23
CA GLY A 625 11.94 16.27 19.25
C GLY A 625 11.87 17.78 19.46
N MET A 626 10.66 18.36 19.47
CA MET A 626 10.47 19.80 19.71
C MET A 626 10.48 20.09 21.22
N PRO A 627 10.75 21.35 21.63
CA PRO A 627 10.61 21.76 23.02
C PRO A 627 9.15 21.52 23.47
N GLY A 628 8.97 20.54 24.37
CA GLY A 628 7.66 20.20 24.91
C GLY A 628 7.17 21.16 25.99
N SER A 629 5.93 20.97 26.43
CA SER A 629 5.39 21.60 27.63
C SER A 629 6.29 21.30 28.84
N PRO A 630 6.42 22.22 29.82
CA PRO A 630 7.25 21.99 31.00
C PRO A 630 6.79 20.72 31.72
N GLU A 631 7.74 19.85 32.08
CA GLU A 631 7.48 18.68 32.91
C GLU A 631 7.05 19.15 34.31
N THR A 632 5.94 18.61 34.81
CA THR A 632 5.43 18.86 36.16
C THR A 632 5.66 17.63 37.04
N ASP A 633 5.61 17.81 38.36
CA ASP A 633 5.74 16.71 39.34
C ASP A 633 4.53 16.65 40.30
N ASP A 634 3.40 17.21 39.87
CA ASP A 634 2.15 17.29 40.64
C ASP A 634 1.17 16.15 40.31
N CYS A 635 1.52 15.27 39.37
CA CYS A 635 0.69 14.18 38.87
C CYS A 635 -0.63 14.67 38.27
N VAL A 636 -0.71 15.93 37.83
CA VAL A 636 -1.92 16.49 37.20
C VAL A 636 -1.79 16.40 35.69
N LEU A 637 -2.76 15.73 35.06
CA LEU A 637 -3.00 15.78 33.62
C LEU A 637 -4.00 16.91 33.34
N PRO A 638 -3.60 17.99 32.65
CA PRO A 638 -4.53 19.07 32.27
C PRO A 638 -5.59 18.61 31.26
N ALA A 639 -6.73 19.30 31.25
CA ALA A 639 -7.66 19.18 30.12
C ALA A 639 -7.00 19.70 28.83
N GLY A 640 -7.34 19.09 27.70
CA GLY A 640 -6.82 19.47 26.39
C GLY A 640 -6.73 18.30 25.42
N ALA A 641 -6.29 18.59 24.20
CA ALA A 641 -6.02 17.61 23.18
C ALA A 641 -4.64 16.95 23.37
N TYR A 642 -4.57 15.64 23.14
CA TYR A 642 -3.36 14.84 23.23
C TYR A 642 -3.24 13.91 22.03
N LEU A 643 -2.01 13.75 21.53
CA LEU A 643 -1.68 12.72 20.56
C LEU A 643 -1.70 11.35 21.25
N VAL A 644 -2.47 10.39 20.75
CA VAL A 644 -2.64 9.06 21.35
C VAL A 644 -2.74 7.98 20.26
N GLY A 645 -2.61 6.72 20.66
CA GLY A 645 -2.62 5.57 19.76
C GLY A 645 -1.21 5.11 19.37
N PRO A 646 -1.12 3.90 18.81
CA PRO A 646 0.16 3.38 18.33
C PRO A 646 0.69 4.22 17.15
N VAL A 647 1.99 4.13 16.88
CA VAL A 647 2.69 4.92 15.85
C VAL A 647 2.04 4.81 14.48
N GLU A 648 1.46 3.66 14.22
CA GLU A 648 0.84 3.32 12.96
C GLU A 648 -0.60 3.85 12.84
N ARG A 649 -1.29 4.04 13.97
CA ARG A 649 -2.65 4.61 14.05
C ARG A 649 -2.74 5.74 15.08
N LEU A 650 -2.00 6.81 14.79
CA LEU A 650 -1.99 8.02 15.62
C LEU A 650 -3.30 8.77 15.48
N LEU A 651 -3.76 9.32 16.61
CA LEU A 651 -5.00 10.07 16.74
C LEU A 651 -4.75 11.26 17.65
N ILE A 652 -5.58 12.29 17.53
CA ILE A 652 -5.67 13.36 18.53
C ILE A 652 -7.01 13.22 19.24
N ARG A 653 -6.99 13.22 20.57
CA ARG A 653 -8.18 13.05 21.42
C ARG A 653 -8.16 14.01 22.60
N ARG A 654 -9.34 14.48 22.98
CA ARG A 654 -9.50 15.47 24.06
C ARG A 654 -9.76 14.79 25.40
N VAL A 655 -9.01 15.21 26.40
CA VAL A 655 -9.29 14.98 27.82
C VAL A 655 -10.10 16.18 28.30
N GLU A 656 -11.36 15.94 28.67
CA GLU A 656 -12.34 17.00 28.92
C GLU A 656 -12.11 17.76 30.24
N ARG A 657 -11.51 17.10 31.23
CA ARG A 657 -11.31 17.66 32.58
C ARG A 657 -9.92 17.35 33.08
N PRO A 658 -9.30 18.26 33.84
CA PRO A 658 -8.05 17.96 34.49
C PRO A 658 -8.25 16.85 35.53
N VAL A 659 -7.30 15.93 35.60
CA VAL A 659 -7.33 14.80 36.56
C VAL A 659 -6.00 14.67 37.27
N ARG A 660 -6.02 14.36 38.56
CA ARG A 660 -4.83 14.04 39.34
C ARG A 660 -4.67 12.53 39.43
N PHE A 661 -3.52 12.04 38.98
CA PHE A 661 -3.14 10.65 39.09
C PHE A 661 -2.56 10.32 40.47
N ASP A 662 -2.78 9.10 40.92
CA ASP A 662 -1.86 8.48 41.87
C ASP A 662 -0.44 8.46 41.25
N GLY A 663 0.55 8.91 42.02
CA GLY A 663 1.94 8.98 41.57
C GLY A 663 2.54 7.62 41.17
N HIS A 664 1.93 6.51 41.60
CA HIS A 664 2.30 5.15 41.23
C HIS A 664 1.12 4.20 41.37
N ALA A 665 1.24 2.95 40.89
CA ALA A 665 0.23 1.91 41.07
C ALA A 665 -0.17 1.71 42.55
N VAL A 666 -1.41 1.30 42.79
CA VAL A 666 -1.91 0.98 44.14
C VAL A 666 -1.05 -0.14 44.72
N THR A 667 -0.50 0.08 45.92
CA THR A 667 0.39 -0.88 46.55
C THR A 667 -0.37 -1.93 47.37
N VAL A 668 0.27 -3.07 47.62
CA VAL A 668 -0.25 -4.13 48.52
C VAL A 668 -0.65 -3.56 49.88
N ALA A 669 0.16 -2.67 50.46
CA ALA A 669 -0.17 -2.06 51.75
C ALA A 669 -1.45 -1.20 51.70
N ARG A 670 -1.62 -0.40 50.63
CA ARG A 670 -2.84 0.38 50.42
C ARG A 670 -4.06 -0.54 50.24
N TYR A 671 -3.92 -1.57 49.41
CA TYR A 671 -4.99 -2.53 49.14
C TYR A 671 -5.37 -3.35 50.38
N ARG A 672 -4.42 -3.67 51.25
CA ARG A 672 -4.70 -4.37 52.53
C ARG A 672 -5.66 -3.57 53.41
N ARG A 673 -5.51 -2.23 53.48
CA ARG A 673 -6.45 -1.37 54.22
C ARG A 673 -7.87 -1.44 53.68
N PHE A 674 -8.02 -1.58 52.36
CA PHE A 674 -9.32 -1.81 51.74
C PHE A 674 -9.88 -3.19 52.09
N LEU A 675 -9.06 -4.24 52.09
CA LEU A 675 -9.47 -5.57 52.52
C LEU A 675 -9.95 -5.61 53.98
N ASP A 676 -9.34 -4.80 54.85
CA ASP A 676 -9.74 -4.65 56.26
C ASP A 676 -11.08 -3.92 56.42
N ALA A 677 -11.51 -3.16 55.41
CA ALA A 677 -12.76 -2.39 55.38
C ALA A 677 -13.93 -3.16 54.71
N LEU A 678 -13.68 -4.35 54.15
CA LEU A 678 -14.72 -5.15 53.50
C LEU A 678 -15.68 -5.79 54.50
N ASP A 679 -16.89 -6.07 54.03
CA ASP A 679 -17.84 -6.91 54.75
C ASP A 679 -17.34 -8.36 54.87
N THR A 680 -17.93 -9.10 55.81
CA THR A 680 -17.50 -10.49 56.09
C THR A 680 -17.60 -11.43 54.89
N ASP A 681 -18.50 -11.16 53.95
CA ASP A 681 -18.67 -11.91 52.70
C ASP A 681 -17.72 -11.44 51.57
N GLY A 682 -16.95 -10.37 51.80
CA GLY A 682 -15.99 -9.80 50.85
C GLY A 682 -16.58 -8.81 49.85
N THR A 683 -17.80 -8.34 50.09
CA THR A 683 -18.44 -7.21 49.40
C THR A 683 -18.15 -5.88 50.10
N SER A 684 -18.60 -4.78 49.52
CA SER A 684 -18.44 -3.44 50.09
C SER A 684 -19.56 -2.47 49.71
N GLU A 685 -19.65 -1.34 50.42
CA GLU A 685 -20.56 -0.25 50.02
C GLU A 685 -20.12 0.47 48.72
N TRP A 686 -18.90 0.21 48.24
CA TRP A 686 -18.30 0.79 47.03
C TRP A 686 -18.45 -0.11 45.79
N ASP A 687 -19.23 -1.19 45.89
CA ASP A 687 -19.42 -2.16 44.82
C ASP A 687 -19.99 -1.49 43.56
N HIS A 688 -19.52 -1.91 42.39
CA HIS A 688 -20.08 -1.42 41.15
C HIS A 688 -21.54 -1.91 40.99
N PRO A 689 -22.48 -1.09 40.50
CA PRO A 689 -23.89 -1.49 40.34
C PRO A 689 -24.08 -2.77 39.51
N ASP A 690 -23.31 -2.92 38.43
CA ASP A 690 -23.33 -4.10 37.55
C ASP A 690 -22.42 -5.26 38.01
N GLN A 691 -21.87 -5.20 39.23
CA GLN A 691 -21.03 -6.27 39.77
C GLN A 691 -21.82 -7.58 39.88
N PRO A 692 -21.26 -8.72 39.42
CA PRO A 692 -21.89 -10.02 39.61
C PRO A 692 -22.08 -10.33 41.10
N ALA A 693 -23.23 -10.90 41.47
CA ALA A 693 -23.59 -11.19 42.87
C ALA A 693 -22.62 -12.12 43.63
N ASN A 694 -21.76 -12.85 42.92
CA ASN A 694 -20.75 -13.74 43.50
C ASN A 694 -19.32 -13.17 43.43
N ALA A 695 -19.16 -11.91 43.03
CA ALA A 695 -17.87 -11.25 43.03
C ALA A 695 -17.47 -10.87 44.45
N THR A 696 -16.19 -11.02 44.74
CA THR A 696 -15.56 -10.63 46.01
C THR A 696 -14.32 -9.83 45.67
N HIS A 697 -13.93 -8.95 46.59
CA HIS A 697 -12.76 -8.09 46.44
C HIS A 697 -11.46 -8.72 46.94
N ARG A 698 -11.50 -9.98 47.37
CA ARG A 698 -10.31 -10.71 47.80
C ARG A 698 -9.45 -11.08 46.57
N PRO A 699 -8.12 -10.88 46.62
CA PRO A 699 -7.23 -11.26 45.52
C PRO A 699 -7.27 -12.76 45.24
N TRP A 700 -6.98 -13.14 44.00
CA TRP A 700 -6.94 -14.53 43.57
C TRP A 700 -5.64 -15.20 44.03
N THR A 701 -5.67 -15.79 45.22
CA THR A 701 -4.49 -16.36 45.88
C THR A 701 -3.92 -17.58 45.15
N ASP A 702 -4.77 -18.37 44.48
CA ASP A 702 -4.40 -19.51 43.64
C ASP A 702 -3.57 -19.11 42.41
N ARG A 703 -3.74 -17.87 41.95
CA ARG A 703 -2.99 -17.32 40.83
C ARG A 703 -1.70 -16.66 41.27
N LEU A 704 -1.53 -16.29 42.53
CA LEU A 704 -0.31 -15.64 43.01
C LEU A 704 0.91 -16.52 42.81
N ARG A 705 1.97 -15.99 42.20
CA ARG A 705 3.30 -16.65 42.15
C ARG A 705 3.91 -16.86 43.55
N ARG A 706 3.45 -16.08 44.52
CA ARG A 706 3.88 -16.06 45.91
C ARG A 706 2.62 -16.08 46.77
N PRO A 707 2.25 -17.22 47.37
CA PRO A 707 1.00 -17.31 48.15
C PRO A 707 0.91 -16.29 49.28
N ASP A 708 2.06 -15.91 49.85
CA ASP A 708 2.20 -14.93 50.93
C ASP A 708 2.21 -13.45 50.46
N TYR A 709 1.91 -13.16 49.17
CA TYR A 709 2.12 -11.82 48.59
C TYR A 709 1.41 -10.69 49.35
N TYR A 710 0.16 -10.92 49.78
CA TYR A 710 -0.62 -9.93 50.52
C TYR A 710 -0.38 -9.97 52.04
N GLU A 711 0.25 -11.02 52.55
CA GLU A 711 0.47 -11.26 53.98
C GLU A 711 1.86 -10.83 54.44
N ASN A 712 2.85 -10.88 53.53
CA ASN A 712 4.24 -10.63 53.85
C ASN A 712 4.61 -9.14 53.67
N PRO A 713 5.03 -8.43 54.73
CA PRO A 713 5.34 -6.99 54.66
C PRO A 713 6.41 -6.61 53.62
N ARG A 714 7.27 -7.54 53.18
CA ARG A 714 8.25 -7.27 52.12
C ARG A 714 7.62 -6.84 50.79
N TYR A 715 6.33 -7.14 50.59
CA TYR A 715 5.58 -6.79 49.39
C TYR A 715 4.75 -5.52 49.55
N ASP A 716 4.81 -4.84 50.69
CA ASP A 716 3.98 -3.67 51.00
C ASP A 716 4.11 -2.54 49.97
N ALA A 717 5.30 -2.36 49.38
CA ALA A 717 5.59 -1.37 48.34
C ALA A 717 5.41 -1.89 46.90
N HIS A 718 5.00 -3.15 46.70
CA HIS A 718 4.74 -3.70 45.37
C HIS A 718 3.31 -3.40 44.92
N PRO A 719 3.01 -3.43 43.59
CA PRO A 719 1.66 -3.26 43.07
C PRO A 719 0.68 -4.32 43.59
N ALA A 720 -0.55 -3.92 43.88
CA ALA A 720 -1.64 -4.84 44.13
C ALA A 720 -2.05 -5.56 42.83
N ILE A 721 -1.60 -6.81 42.67
CA ILE A 721 -1.84 -7.68 41.50
C ILE A 721 -2.79 -8.84 41.83
N CYS A 722 -3.24 -9.59 40.82
CA CYS A 722 -4.27 -10.63 40.97
C CYS A 722 -5.62 -10.09 41.49
N VAL A 723 -5.90 -8.81 41.20
CA VAL A 723 -7.17 -8.13 41.45
C VAL A 723 -7.97 -8.04 40.16
N ASN A 724 -9.28 -8.22 40.27
CA ASN A 724 -10.18 -8.11 39.13
C ASN A 724 -10.62 -6.64 38.94
N TRP A 725 -11.25 -6.32 37.80
CA TRP A 725 -11.64 -4.95 37.48
C TRP A 725 -12.63 -4.37 38.51
N TRP A 726 -13.58 -5.18 38.98
CA TRP A 726 -14.57 -4.78 39.97
C TRP A 726 -13.93 -4.36 41.30
N SER A 727 -12.85 -5.03 41.70
CA SER A 727 -12.11 -4.70 42.91
C SER A 727 -11.27 -3.45 42.75
N ALA A 728 -10.70 -3.23 41.57
CA ALA A 728 -10.01 -1.98 41.25
C ALA A 728 -10.98 -0.79 41.28
N TYR A 729 -12.20 -0.96 40.76
CA TYR A 729 -13.27 0.03 40.83
C TYR A 729 -13.68 0.34 42.28
N ALA A 730 -14.01 -0.69 43.06
CA ALA A 730 -14.45 -0.53 44.44
C ALA A 730 -13.35 0.08 45.33
N PHE A 731 -12.09 -0.31 45.12
CA PHE A 731 -10.95 0.32 45.80
C PHE A 731 -10.83 1.81 45.45
N ALA A 732 -10.98 2.18 44.17
CA ALA A 732 -10.90 3.58 43.78
C ALA A 732 -11.98 4.40 44.47
N ALA A 733 -13.21 3.89 44.50
CA ALA A 733 -14.32 4.53 45.21
C ALA A 733 -14.11 4.59 46.74
N PHE A 734 -13.52 3.56 47.35
CA PHE A 734 -13.12 3.55 48.76
C PHE A 734 -12.19 4.71 49.12
N GLU A 735 -11.26 5.05 48.23
CA GLU A 735 -10.37 6.21 48.41
C GLU A 735 -10.96 7.53 47.91
N GLY A 736 -12.25 7.57 47.52
CA GLY A 736 -12.91 8.78 47.00
C GLY A 736 -12.45 9.16 45.59
N LYS A 737 -11.95 8.19 44.82
CA LYS A 737 -11.36 8.35 43.49
C LYS A 737 -12.12 7.50 42.45
N ARG A 738 -11.58 7.42 41.23
CA ARG A 738 -12.03 6.51 40.17
C ARG A 738 -10.86 5.88 39.43
N LEU A 739 -11.14 4.89 38.58
CA LEU A 739 -10.16 4.42 37.60
C LEU A 739 -9.96 5.45 36.48
N PRO A 740 -8.73 5.63 35.97
CA PRO A 740 -8.51 6.43 34.77
C PRO A 740 -9.20 5.79 33.57
N THR A 741 -9.63 6.60 32.61
CA THR A 741 -9.92 6.11 31.26
C THR A 741 -8.61 5.75 30.57
N SER A 742 -8.66 4.87 29.56
CA SER A 742 -7.48 4.54 28.75
C SER A 742 -6.94 5.73 27.95
N LEU A 743 -7.77 6.76 27.72
CA LEU A 743 -7.34 8.02 27.12
C LEU A 743 -6.52 8.85 28.11
N GLU A 744 -7.06 9.09 29.32
CA GLU A 744 -6.35 9.80 30.38
C GLU A 744 -5.03 9.11 30.72
N TRP A 745 -5.06 7.78 30.83
CA TRP A 745 -3.87 6.99 31.14
C TRP A 745 -2.77 7.19 30.09
N GLU A 746 -3.11 7.08 28.80
CA GLU A 746 -2.12 7.24 27.73
C GLU A 746 -1.64 8.70 27.64
N ALA A 747 -2.54 9.67 27.76
CA ALA A 747 -2.20 11.09 27.78
C ALA A 747 -1.24 11.40 28.94
N ALA A 748 -1.49 10.86 30.14
CA ALA A 748 -0.59 11.03 31.28
C ALA A 748 0.77 10.35 31.08
N ALA A 749 0.82 9.19 30.41
CA ALA A 749 2.07 8.48 30.13
C ALA A 749 2.92 9.20 29.06
N ARG A 750 2.25 9.76 28.05
CA ARG A 750 2.85 10.29 26.82
C ARG A 750 3.09 11.80 26.85
N GLY A 751 2.24 12.58 27.51
CA GLY A 751 2.26 14.03 27.42
C GLY A 751 1.84 14.57 26.04
N THR A 752 2.22 15.82 25.75
CA THR A 752 1.76 16.57 24.58
C THR A 752 2.62 16.38 23.33
N ASP A 753 3.77 15.72 23.45
CA ASP A 753 4.80 15.65 22.40
C ASP A 753 4.81 14.32 21.62
N GLY A 754 4.02 13.34 22.05
CA GLY A 754 3.90 12.07 21.33
C GLY A 754 5.02 11.05 21.57
N ARG A 755 5.82 11.18 22.63
CA ARG A 755 6.92 10.24 22.96
C ARG A 755 6.49 8.78 23.08
N LEU A 756 7.37 7.84 22.69
CA LEU A 756 7.09 6.39 22.72
C LEU A 756 7.11 5.79 24.14
N PHE A 757 7.97 6.31 25.01
CA PHE A 757 8.09 5.93 26.40
C PHE A 757 7.93 7.18 27.27
N PRO A 758 7.58 7.05 28.57
CA PRO A 758 7.44 8.20 29.47
C PRO A 758 8.67 9.13 29.48
N TRP A 759 9.86 8.55 29.27
CA TRP A 759 11.15 9.24 29.23
C TRP A 759 11.64 9.69 27.84
N GLY A 760 10.85 9.50 26.78
CA GLY A 760 11.23 9.87 25.40
C GLY A 760 11.16 8.70 24.42
N ASP A 761 11.83 8.84 23.27
CA ASP A 761 11.74 7.86 22.18
C ASP A 761 12.82 6.77 22.20
N THR A 762 13.92 6.98 22.94
CA THR A 762 15.01 6.01 23.02
C THR A 762 14.65 4.87 23.97
N PRO A 763 14.61 3.61 23.52
CA PRO A 763 14.39 2.48 24.40
C PRO A 763 15.51 2.37 25.45
N ASP A 764 15.15 2.26 26.73
CA ASP A 764 16.09 2.15 27.84
C ASP A 764 15.63 1.06 28.82
N SER A 765 16.25 -0.11 28.75
CA SER A 765 15.90 -1.25 29.61
C SER A 765 16.23 -1.03 31.08
N MET A 766 17.02 -0.01 31.44
CA MET A 766 17.28 0.30 32.85
C MET A 766 16.11 1.02 33.51
N ARG A 767 15.24 1.66 32.71
CA ARG A 767 14.10 2.46 33.17
C ARG A 767 12.81 1.70 33.31
N VAL A 768 12.70 0.46 32.84
CA VAL A 768 11.42 -0.28 32.85
C VAL A 768 11.61 -1.72 33.30
N ASN A 769 10.67 -2.26 34.06
CA ASN A 769 10.62 -3.70 34.35
C ASN A 769 9.85 -4.43 33.23
N CYS A 770 10.55 -5.19 32.38
CA CYS A 770 9.97 -5.89 31.22
C CYS A 770 10.73 -7.19 30.90
N ALA A 771 10.27 -8.01 29.96
CA ALA A 771 10.91 -9.31 29.70
C ALA A 771 12.41 -9.17 29.33
N ASP A 772 12.76 -8.11 28.61
CA ASP A 772 14.13 -7.81 28.18
C ASP A 772 15.07 -7.59 29.37
N THR A 773 14.59 -7.01 30.49
CA THR A 773 15.41 -6.83 31.69
C THR A 773 15.73 -8.15 32.39
N TRP A 774 14.76 -9.07 32.39
CA TRP A 774 14.94 -10.40 32.99
C TRP A 774 15.80 -11.33 32.12
N VAL A 775 15.81 -11.10 30.80
CA VAL A 775 16.64 -11.86 29.85
C VAL A 775 18.05 -11.25 29.72
N GLY A 776 18.19 -9.94 29.91
CA GLY A 776 19.47 -9.22 29.80
C GLY A 776 19.86 -8.86 28.35
N ARG A 777 18.93 -8.96 27.40
CA ARG A 777 19.11 -8.55 26.00
C ARG A 777 17.75 -8.28 25.33
N PRO A 778 17.71 -7.54 24.20
CA PRO A 778 16.48 -7.27 23.47
C PRO A 778 15.73 -8.54 23.02
N VAL A 779 14.43 -8.61 23.29
CA VAL A 779 13.56 -9.73 22.88
C VAL A 779 12.67 -9.30 21.73
N VAL A 780 13.04 -9.69 20.51
CA VAL A 780 12.47 -9.11 19.28
C VAL A 780 11.39 -9.99 18.62
N THR A 781 11.23 -11.26 18.98
CA THR A 781 10.17 -12.13 18.42
C THR A 781 9.44 -12.93 19.50
N TYR A 782 8.22 -13.41 19.20
CA TYR A 782 7.51 -14.30 20.11
C TYR A 782 8.28 -15.61 20.35
N GLN A 783 8.98 -16.13 19.34
CA GLN A 783 9.82 -17.32 19.50
C GLN A 783 11.04 -17.04 20.37
N ALA A 784 11.68 -15.88 20.20
CA ALA A 784 12.76 -15.46 21.10
C ALA A 784 12.23 -15.30 22.53
N TRP A 785 11.05 -14.71 22.70
CA TRP A 785 10.38 -14.62 24.00
C TRP A 785 10.10 -16.01 24.59
N TYR A 786 9.51 -16.91 23.82
CA TYR A 786 9.21 -18.27 24.29
C TYR A 786 10.49 -19.06 24.62
N ARG A 787 11.56 -18.91 23.84
CA ARG A 787 12.83 -19.60 24.07
C ARG A 787 13.61 -19.03 25.26
N ASP A 788 13.70 -17.71 25.35
CA ASP A 788 14.63 -17.01 26.25
C ASP A 788 13.97 -16.61 27.57
N PHE A 789 12.67 -16.30 27.54
CA PHE A 789 11.91 -15.88 28.71
C PHE A 789 11.04 -17.01 29.30
N ALA A 790 10.47 -17.91 28.49
CA ALA A 790 9.65 -18.99 29.07
C ALA A 790 10.47 -19.96 29.94
N GLY A 791 9.78 -20.72 30.81
CA GLY A 791 10.43 -21.65 31.74
C GLY A 791 10.97 -20.97 33.01
N ASN A 792 12.29 -21.04 33.24
CA ASN A 792 12.89 -20.60 34.51
C ASN A 792 12.97 -19.07 34.65
N THR A 793 13.18 -18.34 33.56
CA THR A 793 13.24 -16.86 33.58
C THR A 793 11.89 -16.26 33.97
N VAL A 794 10.80 -16.71 33.35
CA VAL A 794 9.45 -16.29 33.74
C VAL A 794 9.11 -16.69 35.19
N ARG A 795 9.66 -17.78 35.74
CA ARG A 795 9.43 -18.18 37.15
C ARG A 795 10.06 -17.24 38.17
N ARG A 796 11.21 -16.63 37.84
CA ARG A 796 11.90 -15.64 38.69
C ARG A 796 11.40 -14.21 38.46
N ALA A 797 10.85 -13.92 37.28
CA ALA A 797 10.30 -12.61 36.95
C ALA A 797 9.02 -12.30 37.75
N GLY A 798 8.81 -11.02 38.04
CA GLY A 798 7.65 -10.53 38.76
C GLY A 798 7.62 -9.01 38.83
N ALA A 799 6.52 -8.49 39.38
CA ALA A 799 6.43 -7.07 39.71
C ALA A 799 7.46 -6.70 40.78
N THR A 800 8.00 -5.50 40.67
CA THR A 800 8.96 -4.87 41.59
C THR A 800 8.28 -3.76 42.39
N PRO A 801 8.89 -3.25 43.48
CA PRO A 801 8.41 -2.05 44.16
C PRO A 801 8.12 -0.91 43.19
N VAL A 802 7.05 -0.16 43.46
CA VAL A 802 6.49 0.87 42.56
C VAL A 802 7.41 2.09 42.35
N ASP A 803 8.45 2.22 43.15
CA ASP A 803 9.46 3.28 43.12
C ASP A 803 10.86 2.79 42.70
N GLU A 804 11.02 1.50 42.34
CA GLU A 804 12.34 0.93 41.98
C GLU A 804 12.94 1.57 40.72
N ARG A 805 12.09 2.06 39.81
CA ARG A 805 12.50 2.63 38.51
C ARG A 805 12.11 4.10 38.40
N PRO A 806 12.79 5.03 39.11
CA PRO A 806 12.43 6.45 39.11
C PRO A 806 12.61 7.13 37.74
N GLY A 807 13.34 6.51 36.81
CA GLY A 807 13.46 6.96 35.43
C GLY A 807 12.25 6.63 34.54
N ASN A 808 11.31 5.80 35.03
CA ASN A 808 10.01 5.52 34.41
C ASN A 808 8.98 6.60 34.76
N ARG A 809 9.37 7.86 34.61
CA ARG A 809 8.57 9.02 35.02
C ARG A 809 7.94 9.66 33.80
N SER A 810 6.64 9.91 33.87
CA SER A 810 5.93 10.63 32.83
C SER A 810 6.17 12.14 32.91
N PRO A 811 5.81 12.91 31.86
CA PRO A 811 5.92 14.38 31.87
C PRO A 811 5.19 15.08 33.01
N PHE A 812 4.25 14.39 33.67
CA PHE A 812 3.47 14.92 34.79
C PHE A 812 3.92 14.37 36.15
N GLY A 813 5.05 13.64 36.20
CA GLY A 813 5.62 13.11 37.44
C GLY A 813 5.10 11.72 37.82
N VAL A 814 4.24 11.11 37.01
CA VAL A 814 3.65 9.81 37.31
C VAL A 814 4.66 8.69 37.04
N LEU A 815 4.92 7.86 38.05
CA LEU A 815 5.89 6.77 37.98
C LEU A 815 5.28 5.48 37.45
N ASP A 816 6.14 4.71 36.80
CA ASP A 816 5.93 3.33 36.39
C ASP A 816 4.74 3.15 35.44
N MET A 817 4.58 4.09 34.51
CA MET A 817 3.49 4.03 33.54
C MET A 817 3.67 2.85 32.57
N VAL A 818 4.89 2.53 32.11
CA VAL A 818 5.08 1.38 31.20
C VAL A 818 5.80 0.23 31.89
N GLY A 819 5.39 -1.02 31.62
CA GLY A 819 5.96 -2.21 32.25
C GLY A 819 5.56 -2.40 33.71
N ASN A 820 6.32 -3.22 34.44
CA ASN A 820 6.00 -3.72 35.78
C ASN A 820 4.67 -4.48 35.84
N CYS A 821 3.53 -3.82 35.85
CA CYS A 821 2.22 -4.43 35.70
C CYS A 821 1.32 -3.65 34.74
N TRP A 822 0.48 -4.38 34.00
CA TRP A 822 -0.67 -3.81 33.33
C TRP A 822 -1.59 -3.12 34.33
N GLU A 823 -2.22 -2.03 33.92
CA GLU A 823 -3.13 -1.28 34.79
C GLU A 823 -4.54 -1.23 34.25
N TRP A 824 -5.51 -1.56 35.11
CA TRP A 824 -6.93 -1.44 34.79
C TRP A 824 -7.35 0.01 34.51
N THR A 825 -8.20 0.18 33.50
CA THR A 825 -8.86 1.45 33.18
C THR A 825 -10.38 1.29 33.24
N SER A 826 -11.11 2.41 33.31
CA SER A 826 -12.58 2.42 33.22
C SER A 826 -13.11 2.22 31.80
N THR A 827 -12.25 2.21 30.77
CA THR A 827 -12.67 2.06 29.38
C THR A 827 -13.11 0.63 29.06
N ILE A 828 -14.34 0.49 28.57
CA ILE A 828 -14.99 -0.76 28.17
C ILE A 828 -15.23 -0.71 26.65
N LEU A 829 -15.02 -1.83 25.96
CA LEU A 829 -15.21 -1.96 24.50
C LEU A 829 -16.53 -2.69 24.18
N ASP A 830 -16.66 -3.26 22.99
CA ASP A 830 -17.89 -3.89 22.48
C ASP A 830 -18.40 -5.05 23.36
N ASP A 831 -17.51 -5.80 24.02
CA ASP A 831 -17.88 -6.81 25.04
C ASP A 831 -17.89 -6.16 26.44
N PRO A 832 -19.07 -6.02 27.09
CA PRO A 832 -19.18 -5.45 28.42
C PRO A 832 -18.49 -6.29 29.51
N GLY A 833 -18.11 -7.54 29.22
CA GLY A 833 -17.34 -8.42 30.09
C GLY A 833 -15.83 -8.14 30.11
N GLU A 834 -15.34 -7.25 29.24
CA GLU A 834 -13.93 -6.93 29.09
C GLU A 834 -13.65 -5.44 29.35
N ALA A 835 -12.43 -5.13 29.77
CA ALA A 835 -11.97 -3.76 29.97
C ALA A 835 -10.55 -3.58 29.42
N VAL A 836 -10.22 -2.35 29.08
CA VAL A 836 -8.88 -1.99 28.58
C VAL A 836 -7.90 -1.95 29.75
N ILE A 837 -6.75 -2.57 29.54
CA ILE A 837 -5.56 -2.46 30.39
C ILE A 837 -4.45 -1.73 29.64
N CYS A 838 -3.63 -0.97 30.35
CA CYS A 838 -2.59 -0.14 29.74
C CYS A 838 -1.18 -0.43 30.29
N GLY A 839 -0.15 -0.07 29.51
CA GLY A 839 1.26 0.03 29.91
C GLY A 839 2.14 -1.19 29.71
N GLY A 840 1.57 -2.40 29.70
CA GLY A 840 2.35 -3.63 29.64
C GLY A 840 2.92 -4.05 31.00
N SER A 841 3.52 -5.24 31.07
CA SER A 841 4.02 -5.82 32.32
C SER A 841 5.45 -6.36 32.23
N TYR A 842 5.99 -6.80 33.37
CA TYR A 842 7.32 -7.40 33.51
C TYR A 842 7.61 -8.59 32.58
N ASP A 843 6.57 -9.22 32.02
CA ASP A 843 6.67 -10.36 31.10
C ASP A 843 6.42 -9.99 29.63
N ASN A 844 6.18 -8.73 29.31
CA ASN A 844 6.12 -8.26 27.92
C ASN A 844 7.50 -7.78 27.45
N PRO A 845 7.89 -8.02 26.19
CA PRO A 845 9.16 -7.50 25.66
C PRO A 845 9.12 -5.96 25.55
N MET A 846 10.29 -5.32 25.51
CA MET A 846 10.43 -3.84 25.47
C MET A 846 9.53 -3.18 24.39
N ARG A 847 9.49 -3.77 23.19
CA ARG A 847 8.68 -3.28 22.07
C ARG A 847 7.16 -3.30 22.33
N ALA A 848 6.71 -4.02 23.36
CA ALA A 848 5.32 -4.14 23.76
C ALA A 848 5.00 -3.37 25.06
N VAL A 849 5.96 -2.61 25.61
CA VAL A 849 5.78 -1.73 26.79
C VAL A 849 6.02 -0.27 26.39
N GLN A 850 5.06 0.32 25.68
CA GLN A 850 5.07 1.72 25.23
C GLN A 850 3.90 2.50 25.82
N THR A 851 3.92 3.82 25.71
CA THR A 851 2.83 4.70 26.18
C THR A 851 1.49 4.38 25.50
N SER A 852 1.51 3.88 24.26
CA SER A 852 0.33 3.38 23.54
C SER A 852 -0.07 1.93 23.83
N SER A 853 0.72 1.18 24.61
CA SER A 853 0.45 -0.25 24.84
C SER A 853 -0.88 -0.43 25.54
N LYS A 854 -1.82 -1.08 24.84
CA LYS A 854 -3.16 -1.43 25.33
C LYS A 854 -3.42 -2.91 25.13
N GLY A 855 -4.06 -3.52 26.11
CA GLY A 855 -4.58 -4.87 26.04
C GLY A 855 -6.05 -4.88 26.42
N ILE A 856 -6.71 -6.01 26.16
CA ILE A 856 -8.07 -6.27 26.61
C ILE A 856 -8.01 -7.44 27.59
N TYR A 857 -8.66 -7.30 28.75
CA TYR A 857 -8.71 -8.35 29.74
C TYR A 857 -10.11 -8.49 30.35
N ARG A 858 -10.47 -9.72 30.71
CA ARG A 858 -11.78 -10.04 31.26
C ARG A 858 -11.94 -9.41 32.63
N LYS A 859 -13.02 -8.67 32.87
CA LYS A 859 -13.28 -7.97 34.14
C LYS A 859 -13.28 -8.88 35.36
N ARG A 860 -13.67 -10.15 35.19
CA ARG A 860 -13.67 -11.17 36.27
C ARG A 860 -12.32 -11.82 36.52
N GLY A 861 -11.33 -11.62 35.64
CA GLY A 861 -10.01 -12.25 35.74
C GLY A 861 -9.09 -11.52 36.71
N GLY A 862 -8.23 -12.28 37.39
CA GLY A 862 -7.04 -11.76 38.10
C GLY A 862 -5.77 -12.35 37.51
N SER A 863 -4.70 -11.56 37.41
CA SER A 863 -3.39 -11.98 36.89
C SER A 863 -2.24 -11.42 37.73
N ASN A 864 -1.14 -12.18 37.83
CA ASN A 864 0.09 -11.72 38.48
C ASN A 864 0.75 -10.51 37.81
N ALA A 865 0.28 -10.14 36.63
CA ALA A 865 0.82 -9.08 35.80
C ALA A 865 -0.15 -7.91 35.65
N VAL A 866 -1.32 -7.94 36.31
CA VAL A 866 -2.36 -6.90 36.20
C VAL A 866 -2.65 -6.33 37.58
N GLY A 867 -2.42 -5.04 37.73
CA GLY A 867 -2.79 -4.18 38.86
C GLY A 867 -3.59 -2.97 38.38
N PHE A 868 -3.50 -1.84 39.08
CA PHE A 868 -4.24 -0.62 38.73
C PHE A 868 -3.70 0.61 39.48
N ARG A 869 -4.14 1.79 39.03
CA ARG A 869 -3.99 3.06 39.74
C ARG A 869 -5.29 3.85 39.72
N CYS A 870 -5.39 4.86 40.58
CA CYS A 870 -6.57 5.70 40.69
C CYS A 870 -6.30 7.12 40.18
N VAL A 871 -7.36 7.83 39.83
CA VAL A 871 -7.37 9.25 39.52
C VAL A 871 -8.47 9.98 40.29
N GLU A 872 -8.23 11.26 40.57
CA GLU A 872 -9.17 12.21 41.17
C GLU A 872 -9.53 13.29 40.13
N ASP A 873 -10.82 13.58 39.96
CA ASP A 873 -11.28 14.68 39.11
C ASP A 873 -11.02 16.03 39.79
N LEU A 874 -10.51 17.01 39.05
CA LEU A 874 -10.29 18.37 39.55
C LEU A 874 -11.35 19.32 39.02
N ASP A 875 -11.95 20.12 39.91
CA ASP A 875 -12.92 21.15 39.52
C ASP A 875 -12.21 22.32 38.81
N THR A 876 -12.78 22.75 37.68
CA THR A 876 -12.28 23.87 36.87
C THR A 876 -12.74 25.25 37.37
N SER A 877 -13.49 25.33 38.46
CA SER A 877 -14.22 26.52 38.93
C SER A 877 -13.41 27.46 39.86
N GLY A 878 -12.10 27.59 39.64
CA GLY A 878 -11.20 28.33 40.56
C GLY A 878 -10.47 29.56 40.00
N THR A 879 -10.62 29.94 38.73
CA THR A 879 -9.81 31.01 38.11
C THR A 879 -10.62 32.03 37.30
N GLU A 880 -11.84 32.35 37.72
CA GLU A 880 -12.48 33.60 37.35
C GLU A 880 -12.75 34.43 38.62
N GLU A 881 -12.38 35.72 38.54
CA GLU A 881 -12.63 36.80 39.51
C GLU A 881 -11.62 37.00 40.67
N ALA A 882 -10.54 37.73 40.37
CA ALA A 882 -10.15 38.83 41.25
C ALA A 882 -10.77 40.13 40.68
N PRO A 883 -11.64 40.84 41.40
CA PRO A 883 -12.32 42.02 40.88
C PRO A 883 -11.41 43.26 40.92
N ALA A 884 -11.39 43.96 39.78
CA ALA A 884 -11.00 45.35 39.49
C ALA A 884 -9.73 45.94 40.12
#